data_AF-A0A078KXQ8-F1
#
_entry.id   AF-A0A078KXQ8-F1
#
_cell.length_a   1.000
_cell.length_b   1.000
_cell.length_c   1.000
_cell.angle_alpha   90.00
_cell.angle_beta   90.00
_cell.angle_gamma   90.00
#
_symmetry.space_group_name_H-M   'P 1'
#
loop_
_entity.id
_entity.type
_entity.pdbx_description
1 polymer ?
#
loop_
_entity_poly.entity_id
_entity_poly.type
_entity_poly.pdbx_seq_one_letter_code
_entity_poly.pdbx_strand_id
1 'polypeptide(L)'
;MSNRRVLFTASALLLSATTFSLAEPPKDDQSINQLVRFLVSDKMLTLNDQNRLIPLSFYVGTTEDVAAYFGDFICSADNSCTVVDAIYTPFAILGRGLPPMDGTELEWLEAQDQIERTNIKYGTDIYHGATWQIALALAAKNGFLEQDRAKMLVANQLENITEPRNRAFGHSFLYSGLLPILDPKLAFSFRWLATSFYNKDPFFQGRFQDFISRDFVLSTASQADPRHLSSTFYSFVTTWSDQKPLIGKNAWAQLIGPLQAEYLLNNGKISADSPALVNAMNSLTAFSLMQSGIGAFYFTPSGTEGVQTLISPSDISIEDNFAVLAGLQILKHILQNTQQTAEVTQALARIKVMLQGGRTLNGFKTLGLLSFLYNGAFDTQNQIFFTNGTALIPSSINDWLPSTASRNSFSAVTTNLWALSALGVETIDSWFGKGTALKIWQSVRDNGGYFNNGQLWGMGYSLNNNVGSQPEAIMTSAGTAAAINALNSLIDFYADSSDSADFQADLASMQLNINNLRNDLYLDANFADATPREFFTIVPPDMGQAYLYASKRFPIPLDWNANTLASINGNAWVLMNNFSFNPFQYQGKLAGENYPVPTKVNILDSNVELPGGALPQTVVVHFTAGNLGSIRRLIVRYNMDGSQTNWIISAISDQREGFATIPQGAKAIAISFVNNDFANACEINPASDICIDNDCLNVKTISTHWSSNGQGSCDLN
;
A
#
# COMPACT_ATOMS: atom_id res chain seq x y z
N MET A 1 -81.82 39.38 -2.01
CA MET A 1 -80.49 39.57 -2.63
C MET A 1 -79.43 39.27 -1.59
N SER A 2 -78.51 38.36 -1.95
CA SER A 2 -77.23 37.99 -1.31
C SER A 2 -77.20 37.55 0.17
N ASN A 3 -77.22 36.23 0.35
CA ASN A 3 -76.65 35.48 1.47
C ASN A 3 -75.11 35.41 1.30
N ARG A 4 -74.32 35.50 2.39
CA ARG A 4 -73.59 34.33 2.96
C ARG A 4 -72.65 34.71 4.11
N ARG A 5 -72.71 33.84 5.12
CA ARG A 5 -71.87 33.70 6.31
C ARG A 5 -70.42 33.38 5.92
N VAL A 6 -69.45 33.89 6.68
CA VAL A 6 -68.07 33.38 6.71
C VAL A 6 -67.87 32.66 8.03
N LEU A 7 -67.60 31.35 7.93
CA LEU A 7 -67.20 30.47 9.02
C LEU A 7 -65.71 30.69 9.34
N PHE A 8 -65.37 30.70 10.62
CA PHE A 8 -64.02 30.44 11.11
C PHE A 8 -63.76 28.93 11.10
N THR A 9 -62.68 28.50 10.46
CA THR A 9 -62.11 27.15 10.61
C THR A 9 -60.63 27.28 10.92
N ALA A 10 -60.28 26.88 12.14
CA ALA A 10 -58.92 26.58 12.55
C ALA A 10 -58.46 25.29 11.86
N SER A 11 -57.30 25.34 11.20
CA SER A 11 -56.63 24.15 10.69
C SER A 11 -55.28 24.03 11.37
N ALA A 12 -55.19 23.02 12.24
CA ALA A 12 -53.94 22.49 12.77
C ALA A 12 -53.11 21.93 11.60
N LEU A 13 -51.92 22.49 11.37
CA LEU A 13 -50.91 21.83 10.55
C LEU A 13 -50.23 20.76 11.39
N LEU A 14 -50.56 19.50 11.08
CA LEU A 14 -49.75 18.35 11.44
C LEU A 14 -48.42 18.44 10.68
N LEU A 15 -47.34 18.66 11.43
CA LEU A 15 -45.97 18.42 10.97
C LEU A 15 -45.81 16.91 10.72
N SER A 16 -45.92 16.49 9.47
CA SER A 16 -45.47 15.17 9.03
C SER A 16 -43.95 15.14 9.11
N ALA A 17 -43.42 14.49 10.14
CA ALA A 17 -42.05 14.02 10.15
C ALA A 17 -41.88 13.04 8.98
N THR A 18 -41.21 13.47 7.93
CA THR A 18 -40.71 12.57 6.88
C THR A 18 -39.56 11.77 7.48
N THR A 19 -39.89 10.60 8.01
CA THR A 19 -38.92 9.52 8.16
C THR A 19 -38.31 9.26 6.79
N PHE A 20 -37.02 9.53 6.63
CA PHE A 20 -36.22 9.02 5.52
C PHE A 20 -36.26 7.49 5.58
N SER A 21 -37.23 6.91 4.88
CA SER A 21 -37.20 5.51 4.50
C SER A 21 -36.05 5.36 3.51
N LEU A 22 -35.04 4.59 3.90
CA LEU A 22 -34.06 4.01 2.97
C LEU A 22 -34.84 3.33 1.84
N ALA A 23 -34.95 3.99 0.69
CA ALA A 23 -35.49 3.38 -0.51
C ALA A 23 -34.55 2.25 -0.93
N GLU A 24 -35.09 1.05 -1.19
CA GLU A 24 -34.31 -0.01 -1.84
C GLU A 24 -33.70 0.56 -3.13
N PRO A 25 -32.39 0.40 -3.36
CA PRO A 25 -31.78 0.88 -4.59
C PRO A 25 -32.49 0.20 -5.78
N PRO A 26 -32.80 0.94 -6.84
CA PRO A 26 -33.44 0.35 -8.01
C PRO A 26 -32.56 -0.75 -8.57
N LYS A 27 -33.12 -1.96 -8.72
CA LYS A 27 -32.46 -3.14 -9.33
C LYS A 27 -31.95 -2.90 -10.76
N ASP A 28 -32.28 -1.75 -11.35
CA ASP A 28 -31.95 -1.34 -12.71
C ASP A 28 -30.89 -0.22 -12.78
N ASP A 29 -30.03 -0.04 -11.77
CA ASP A 29 -28.87 0.83 -11.95
C ASP A 29 -27.91 0.20 -12.98
N GLN A 30 -28.01 0.68 -14.21
CA GLN A 30 -27.23 0.21 -15.34
C GLN A 30 -25.73 0.36 -15.07
N SER A 31 -25.30 1.41 -14.38
CA SER A 31 -23.88 1.66 -14.09
C SER A 31 -23.32 0.60 -13.15
N ILE A 32 -24.05 0.26 -12.10
CA ILE A 32 -23.67 -0.79 -11.14
C ILE A 32 -23.64 -2.15 -11.80
N ASN A 33 -24.62 -2.46 -12.65
CA ASN A 33 -24.63 -3.68 -13.45
C ASN A 33 -23.38 -3.78 -14.35
N GLN A 34 -22.94 -2.68 -14.97
CA GLN A 34 -21.73 -2.68 -15.80
C GLN A 34 -20.45 -2.92 -14.97
N LEU A 35 -20.35 -2.34 -13.77
CA LEU A 35 -19.20 -2.55 -12.89
C LEU A 35 -19.14 -3.99 -12.36
N VAL A 36 -20.27 -4.54 -11.93
CA VAL A 36 -20.36 -5.93 -11.46
C VAL A 36 -20.01 -6.89 -12.58
N ARG A 37 -20.49 -6.65 -13.81
CA ARG A 37 -20.14 -7.43 -15.00
C ARG A 37 -18.63 -7.46 -15.25
N PHE A 38 -17.94 -6.34 -15.06
CA PHE A 38 -16.48 -6.27 -15.19
C PHE A 38 -15.79 -7.14 -14.13
N LEU A 39 -16.19 -6.99 -12.86
CA LEU A 39 -15.60 -7.69 -11.72
C LEU A 39 -15.73 -9.23 -11.77
N VAL A 40 -16.71 -9.77 -12.49
CA VAL A 40 -16.94 -11.22 -12.62
C VAL A 40 -16.74 -11.77 -14.02
N SER A 41 -16.25 -10.93 -14.95
CA SER A 41 -15.97 -11.32 -16.33
C SER A 41 -14.90 -12.42 -16.40
N ASP A 42 -14.98 -13.26 -17.43
CA ASP A 42 -14.02 -14.34 -17.70
C ASP A 42 -12.60 -13.84 -18.01
N LYS A 43 -12.45 -12.57 -18.39
CA LYS A 43 -11.15 -11.92 -18.59
C LYS A 43 -10.54 -11.35 -17.31
N MET A 44 -11.35 -11.15 -16.27
CA MET A 44 -10.90 -10.74 -14.94
C MET A 44 -10.75 -11.91 -13.96
N LEU A 45 -11.24 -13.09 -14.36
CA LEU A 45 -11.15 -14.32 -13.59
C LEU A 45 -10.24 -15.30 -14.30
N THR A 46 -9.52 -16.08 -13.51
CA THR A 46 -8.56 -17.06 -14.02
C THR A 46 -8.55 -18.27 -13.10
N LEU A 47 -8.19 -19.43 -13.66
CA LEU A 47 -8.05 -20.64 -12.88
C LEU A 47 -6.71 -20.63 -12.15
N ASN A 48 -6.72 -20.96 -10.86
CA ASN A 48 -5.51 -21.35 -10.15
C ASN A 48 -5.18 -22.84 -10.41
N ASP A 49 -4.07 -23.32 -9.85
CA ASP A 49 -3.63 -24.73 -10.00
C ASP A 49 -4.65 -25.77 -9.49
N GLN A 50 -5.62 -25.35 -8.66
CA GLN A 50 -6.72 -26.18 -8.15
C GLN A 50 -8.01 -26.05 -8.99
N ASN A 51 -7.94 -25.44 -10.18
CA ASN A 51 -9.09 -25.16 -11.06
C ASN A 51 -10.19 -24.32 -10.38
N ARG A 52 -9.81 -23.41 -9.48
CA ARG A 52 -10.71 -22.43 -8.88
C ARG A 52 -10.60 -21.09 -9.58
N LEU A 53 -11.73 -20.46 -9.84
CA LEU A 53 -11.77 -19.10 -10.38
C LEU A 53 -11.38 -18.10 -9.30
N ILE A 54 -10.25 -17.42 -9.50
CA ILE A 54 -9.76 -16.32 -8.69
C ILE A 54 -9.67 -15.04 -9.54
N PRO A 55 -9.78 -13.85 -8.93
CA PRO A 55 -9.64 -12.60 -9.66
C PRO A 55 -8.19 -12.37 -10.10
N LEU A 56 -8.01 -11.49 -11.09
CA LEU A 56 -6.79 -10.75 -11.40
C LEU A 56 -6.93 -9.31 -10.89
N SER A 57 -5.83 -8.67 -10.51
CA SER A 57 -5.88 -7.27 -10.07
C SER A 57 -6.23 -6.27 -11.18
N PHE A 58 -5.80 -6.55 -12.42
CA PHE A 58 -5.93 -5.66 -13.55
C PHE A 58 -6.37 -6.37 -14.81
N TYR A 59 -7.08 -5.62 -15.66
CA TYR A 59 -7.23 -5.97 -17.06
C TYR A 59 -6.09 -5.35 -17.87
N VAL A 60 -5.38 -6.18 -18.63
CA VAL A 60 -4.24 -5.76 -19.47
C VAL A 60 -4.36 -6.12 -20.94
N GLY A 61 -5.53 -6.59 -21.36
CA GLY A 61 -5.77 -6.88 -22.78
C GLY A 61 -5.03 -8.11 -23.32
N THR A 62 -4.77 -8.08 -24.63
CA THR A 62 -4.08 -9.12 -25.40
C THR A 62 -2.57 -9.13 -25.14
N THR A 63 -1.84 -10.02 -25.80
CA THR A 63 -0.36 -9.99 -25.80
C THR A 63 0.14 -8.68 -26.42
N GLU A 64 -0.50 -8.21 -27.48
CA GLU A 64 -0.17 -6.97 -28.17
C GLU A 64 -0.44 -5.74 -27.30
N ASP A 65 -1.53 -5.73 -26.53
CA ASP A 65 -1.81 -4.64 -25.59
C ASP A 65 -0.76 -4.56 -24.48
N VAL A 66 -0.35 -5.72 -23.93
CA VAL A 66 0.73 -5.80 -22.94
C VAL A 66 2.05 -5.34 -23.55
N ALA A 67 2.35 -5.74 -24.79
CA ALA A 67 3.52 -5.29 -25.51
C ALA A 67 3.46 -3.79 -25.82
N ALA A 68 2.31 -3.21 -26.15
CA ALA A 68 2.19 -1.78 -26.38
C ALA A 68 2.39 -1.00 -25.07
N TYR A 69 1.68 -1.39 -24.01
CA TYR A 69 1.68 -0.67 -22.74
C TYR A 69 3.03 -0.70 -22.02
N PHE A 70 3.65 -1.88 -21.89
CA PHE A 70 4.94 -2.02 -21.19
C PHE A 70 6.15 -1.92 -22.11
N GLY A 71 5.95 -2.14 -23.42
CA GLY A 71 7.03 -2.29 -24.37
C GLY A 71 7.98 -1.11 -24.43
N ASP A 72 7.46 0.12 -24.50
CA ASP A 72 8.31 1.30 -24.64
C ASP A 72 9.02 1.68 -23.33
N PHE A 73 8.44 1.33 -22.18
CA PHE A 73 9.10 1.47 -20.88
C PHE A 73 10.23 0.45 -20.70
N ILE A 74 10.03 -0.73 -21.26
CA ILE A 74 11.04 -1.79 -21.29
C ILE A 74 12.06 -1.55 -22.42
N CYS A 75 11.68 -0.86 -23.49
CA CYS A 75 12.43 -0.72 -24.72
C CYS A 75 12.39 0.70 -25.29
N SER A 76 13.48 1.46 -25.15
CA SER A 76 13.70 2.63 -26.00
C SER A 76 14.10 2.20 -27.43
N ALA A 77 13.67 2.95 -28.45
CA ALA A 77 13.94 2.63 -29.86
C ALA A 77 15.43 2.59 -30.25
N ASP A 78 16.29 3.25 -29.46
CA ASP A 78 17.69 3.50 -29.79
C ASP A 78 18.70 2.72 -28.92
N ASN A 79 18.25 1.86 -28.00
CA ASN A 79 19.11 1.06 -27.12
C ASN A 79 18.61 -0.39 -27.03
N SER A 80 19.50 -1.37 -27.05
CA SER A 80 19.11 -2.79 -26.93
C SER A 80 18.59 -3.08 -25.52
N CYS A 81 17.28 -3.08 -25.35
CA CYS A 81 16.55 -3.33 -24.10
C CYS A 81 16.76 -4.74 -23.54
N THR A 82 17.95 -4.96 -23.01
CA THR A 82 18.45 -6.24 -22.55
C THR A 82 17.92 -6.48 -21.14
N VAL A 83 16.69 -6.99 -21.03
CA VAL A 83 16.16 -7.49 -19.76
C VAL A 83 16.78 -8.84 -19.46
N VAL A 84 17.07 -9.14 -18.20
CA VAL A 84 17.71 -10.40 -17.80
C VAL A 84 16.77 -11.19 -16.90
N ASP A 85 16.34 -12.38 -17.34
CA ASP A 85 15.74 -13.35 -16.44
C ASP A 85 16.84 -14.16 -15.70
N ALA A 86 16.64 -14.48 -14.41
CA ALA A 86 17.58 -15.20 -13.54
C ALA A 86 16.92 -16.31 -12.70
N ILE A 87 17.66 -17.39 -12.38
CA ILE A 87 17.16 -18.47 -11.49
C ILE A 87 17.51 -18.20 -10.03
N TYR A 88 16.50 -18.06 -9.17
CA TYR A 88 16.62 -18.10 -7.71
C TYR A 88 16.38 -19.53 -7.19
N THR A 89 17.14 -19.93 -6.19
CA THR A 89 17.18 -21.32 -5.72
C THR A 89 16.06 -21.56 -4.69
N PRO A 90 15.24 -22.62 -4.84
CA PRO A 90 15.57 -23.74 -5.68
C PRO A 90 15.08 -23.70 -7.14
N PHE A 91 14.20 -22.79 -7.61
CA PHE A 91 13.73 -22.83 -9.02
C PHE A 91 12.81 -21.66 -9.48
N ALA A 92 13.03 -20.43 -9.02
CA ALA A 92 12.27 -19.28 -9.52
C ALA A 92 13.04 -18.56 -10.66
N ILE A 93 12.56 -18.62 -11.90
CA ILE A 93 13.00 -17.68 -12.96
C ILE A 93 12.34 -16.32 -12.72
N LEU A 94 13.12 -15.34 -12.33
CA LEU A 94 12.68 -13.98 -12.03
C LEU A 94 13.21 -13.04 -13.09
N GLY A 95 12.44 -12.02 -13.47
CA GLY A 95 13.04 -10.83 -14.05
C GLY A 95 13.99 -10.26 -12.99
N ARG A 96 15.28 -10.22 -13.28
CA ARG A 96 16.28 -9.74 -12.32
C ARG A 96 16.22 -8.23 -12.32
N GLY A 97 15.78 -7.64 -11.21
CA GLY A 97 16.27 -6.31 -10.84
C GLY A 97 17.80 -6.39 -10.82
N LEU A 98 18.48 -5.68 -11.72
CA LEU A 98 19.94 -5.69 -11.75
C LEU A 98 20.46 -5.33 -10.35
N PRO A 99 21.53 -5.96 -9.82
CA PRO A 99 22.09 -5.52 -8.55
C PRO A 99 22.69 -4.12 -8.69
N PRO A 100 22.79 -3.34 -7.58
CA PRO A 100 23.28 -1.94 -7.52
C PRO A 100 24.54 -1.62 -8.31
N MET A 101 25.31 -2.64 -8.65
CA MET A 101 26.66 -2.51 -9.18
C MET A 101 26.81 -2.98 -10.63
N ASP A 102 25.82 -3.65 -11.23
CA ASP A 102 26.03 -4.40 -12.49
C ASP A 102 25.23 -3.88 -13.71
N GLY A 103 24.52 -2.74 -13.62
CA GLY A 103 23.68 -2.21 -14.72
C GLY A 103 23.53 -0.68 -14.76
N THR A 104 23.09 -0.12 -15.90
CA THR A 104 22.74 1.30 -16.13
C THR A 104 21.32 1.61 -15.66
N GLU A 105 21.05 2.80 -15.11
CA GLU A 105 19.71 3.20 -14.60
C GLU A 105 18.53 2.84 -15.52
N LEU A 106 18.73 2.91 -16.84
CA LEU A 106 17.73 2.45 -17.80
C LEU A 106 17.44 0.95 -17.66
N GLU A 107 18.47 0.10 -17.72
CA GLU A 107 18.31 -1.36 -17.59
C GLU A 107 17.68 -1.77 -16.24
N TRP A 108 17.82 -0.93 -15.22
CA TRP A 108 17.16 -1.10 -13.93
C TRP A 108 15.67 -0.83 -13.96
N LEU A 109 15.27 0.29 -14.57
CA LEU A 109 13.86 0.62 -14.77
C LEU A 109 13.19 -0.43 -15.66
N GLU A 110 13.86 -0.85 -16.72
CA GLU A 110 13.41 -1.92 -17.63
C GLU A 110 13.22 -3.25 -16.88
N ALA A 111 14.15 -3.62 -15.99
CA ALA A 111 14.02 -4.80 -15.14
C ALA A 111 12.84 -4.71 -14.14
N GLN A 112 12.64 -3.53 -13.54
CA GLN A 112 11.53 -3.33 -12.62
C GLN A 112 10.18 -3.42 -13.33
N ASP A 113 10.07 -2.85 -14.52
CA ASP A 113 8.85 -2.90 -15.33
C ASP A 113 8.50 -4.34 -15.74
N GLN A 114 9.48 -5.22 -15.86
CA GLN A 114 9.27 -6.65 -16.16
C GLN A 114 8.72 -7.43 -14.96
N ILE A 115 9.21 -7.13 -13.76
CA ILE A 115 8.66 -7.65 -12.50
C ILE A 115 7.20 -7.20 -12.37
N GLU A 116 6.96 -5.90 -12.56
CA GLU A 116 5.64 -5.31 -12.49
C GLU A 116 4.69 -5.94 -13.51
N ARG A 117 5.11 -6.06 -14.78
CA ARG A 117 4.34 -6.68 -15.86
C ARG A 117 3.88 -8.10 -15.51
N THR A 118 4.78 -8.94 -14.98
CA THR A 118 4.43 -10.32 -14.58
C THR A 118 3.39 -10.31 -13.46
N ASN A 119 3.57 -9.46 -12.45
CA ASN A 119 2.64 -9.32 -11.33
C ASN A 119 1.26 -8.81 -11.78
N ILE A 120 1.22 -7.83 -12.70
CA ILE A 120 -0.03 -7.28 -13.23
C ILE A 120 -0.77 -8.32 -14.09
N LYS A 121 -0.05 -9.08 -14.93
CA LYS A 121 -0.66 -10.04 -15.87
C LYS A 121 -1.22 -11.29 -15.18
N TYR A 122 -0.53 -11.78 -14.15
CA TYR A 122 -0.84 -13.09 -13.55
C TYR A 122 -1.14 -13.06 -12.06
N GLY A 123 -1.16 -11.86 -11.47
CA GLY A 123 -1.26 -11.70 -10.05
C GLY A 123 -2.50 -11.01 -9.54
N THR A 124 -2.77 -11.33 -8.28
CA THR A 124 -3.72 -10.60 -7.46
C THR A 124 -3.06 -10.09 -6.20
N ASP A 125 -3.01 -8.76 -6.07
CA ASP A 125 -2.71 -8.11 -4.80
C ASP A 125 -3.81 -8.50 -3.81
N ILE A 126 -3.43 -9.04 -2.65
CA ILE A 126 -4.38 -9.52 -1.66
C ILE A 126 -5.29 -8.40 -1.12
N TYR A 127 -4.88 -7.14 -1.18
CA TYR A 127 -5.75 -5.99 -0.88
C TYR A 127 -6.80 -5.78 -1.98
N HIS A 128 -6.41 -5.91 -3.25
CA HIS A 128 -7.37 -5.85 -4.36
C HIS A 128 -8.38 -7.01 -4.28
N GLY A 129 -7.91 -8.21 -3.96
CA GLY A 129 -8.77 -9.36 -3.70
C GLY A 129 -9.73 -9.13 -2.52
N ALA A 130 -9.28 -8.52 -1.43
CA ALA A 130 -10.10 -8.21 -0.26
C ALA A 130 -11.22 -7.20 -0.57
N THR A 131 -10.89 -6.11 -1.26
CA THR A 131 -11.91 -5.11 -1.69
C THR A 131 -12.91 -5.73 -2.67
N TRP A 132 -12.43 -6.56 -3.59
CA TRP A 132 -13.27 -7.32 -4.51
C TRP A 132 -14.26 -8.26 -3.80
N GLN A 133 -13.83 -8.98 -2.75
CA GLN A 133 -14.73 -9.82 -1.95
C GLN A 133 -15.90 -9.00 -1.35
N ILE A 134 -15.62 -7.82 -0.80
CA ILE A 134 -16.65 -6.93 -0.25
C ILE A 134 -17.59 -6.46 -1.36
N ALA A 135 -17.06 -6.03 -2.50
CA ALA A 135 -17.85 -5.55 -3.62
C ALA A 135 -18.79 -6.63 -4.19
N LEU A 136 -18.32 -7.88 -4.33
CA LEU A 136 -19.17 -9.00 -4.75
C LEU A 136 -20.27 -9.30 -3.74
N ALA A 137 -19.96 -9.25 -2.44
CA ALA A 137 -20.93 -9.47 -1.39
C ALA A 137 -22.01 -8.37 -1.35
N LEU A 138 -21.62 -7.11 -1.55
CA LEU A 138 -22.55 -5.99 -1.68
C LEU A 138 -23.42 -6.12 -2.93
N ALA A 139 -22.82 -6.44 -4.08
CA ALA A 139 -23.56 -6.68 -5.32
C ALA A 139 -24.60 -7.79 -5.13
N ALA A 140 -24.22 -8.90 -4.49
CA ALA A 140 -25.13 -10.00 -4.24
C ALA A 140 -26.26 -9.66 -3.26
N LYS A 141 -25.92 -8.98 -2.15
CA LYS A 141 -26.90 -8.52 -1.17
C LYS A 141 -27.95 -7.59 -1.79
N ASN A 142 -27.57 -6.81 -2.80
CA ASN A 142 -28.45 -5.85 -3.49
C ASN A 142 -29.04 -6.38 -4.80
N GLY A 143 -28.85 -7.66 -5.15
CA GLY A 143 -29.47 -8.29 -6.32
C GLY A 143 -28.82 -7.98 -7.67
N PHE A 144 -27.59 -7.44 -7.69
CA PHE A 144 -26.79 -7.21 -8.91
C PHE A 144 -25.91 -8.42 -9.27
N LEU A 145 -25.78 -9.40 -8.38
CA LEU A 145 -25.03 -10.63 -8.59
C LEU A 145 -25.75 -11.80 -7.92
N GLU A 146 -25.77 -12.96 -8.57
CA GLU A 146 -26.33 -14.18 -7.96
C GLU A 146 -25.57 -14.56 -6.68
N GLN A 147 -26.32 -14.82 -5.60
CA GLN A 147 -25.73 -15.03 -4.28
C GLN A 147 -24.78 -16.23 -4.24
N ASP A 148 -25.11 -17.33 -4.93
CA ASP A 148 -24.27 -18.52 -5.01
C ASP A 148 -22.99 -18.27 -5.82
N ARG A 149 -23.07 -17.45 -6.87
CA ARG A 149 -21.89 -17.04 -7.64
C ARG A 149 -20.95 -16.20 -6.80
N ALA A 150 -21.47 -15.25 -6.04
CA ALA A 150 -20.68 -14.42 -5.13
C ALA A 150 -20.02 -15.26 -4.03
N LYS A 151 -20.78 -16.16 -3.37
CA LYS A 151 -20.25 -17.07 -2.34
C LYS A 151 -19.11 -17.93 -2.87
N MET A 152 -19.27 -18.53 -4.04
CA MET A 152 -18.25 -19.37 -4.65
C MET A 152 -16.97 -18.57 -4.98
N LEU A 153 -17.11 -17.39 -5.59
CA LEU A 153 -15.98 -16.53 -5.93
C LEU A 153 -15.22 -16.02 -4.68
N VAL A 154 -15.95 -15.59 -3.65
CA VAL A 154 -15.37 -15.15 -2.37
C VAL A 154 -14.63 -16.31 -1.69
N ALA A 155 -15.22 -17.51 -1.69
CA ALA A 155 -14.63 -18.71 -1.11
C ALA A 155 -13.36 -19.14 -1.85
N ASN A 156 -13.36 -19.14 -3.19
CA ASN A 156 -12.18 -19.46 -3.99
C ASN A 156 -11.01 -18.52 -3.68
N GLN A 157 -11.28 -17.21 -3.56
CA GLN A 157 -10.23 -16.24 -3.24
C GLN A 157 -9.70 -16.43 -1.82
N LEU A 158 -10.58 -16.74 -0.85
CA LEU A 158 -10.15 -17.07 0.51
C LEU A 158 -9.28 -18.32 0.54
N GLU A 159 -9.69 -19.39 -0.14
CA GLU A 159 -8.91 -20.62 -0.32
C GLU A 159 -7.53 -20.27 -0.86
N ASN A 160 -7.45 -19.51 -1.96
CA ASN A 160 -6.18 -19.08 -2.56
C ASN A 160 -5.26 -18.32 -1.58
N ILE A 161 -5.81 -17.41 -0.76
CA ILE A 161 -5.03 -16.67 0.25
C ILE A 161 -4.56 -17.58 1.38
N THR A 162 -5.31 -18.64 1.71
CA THR A 162 -4.98 -19.55 2.79
C THR A 162 -3.98 -20.64 2.43
N GLU A 163 -3.67 -20.82 1.14
CA GLU A 163 -2.83 -21.93 0.70
C GLU A 163 -1.42 -21.84 1.26
N PRO A 164 -0.86 -22.93 1.82
CA PRO A 164 0.44 -22.90 2.47
C PRO A 164 1.58 -22.29 1.64
N ARG A 165 1.58 -22.52 0.33
CA ARG A 165 2.58 -21.97 -0.61
C ARG A 165 2.55 -20.45 -0.74
N ASN A 166 1.42 -19.83 -0.40
CA ASN A 166 1.20 -18.39 -0.47
C ASN A 166 1.51 -17.70 0.86
N ARG A 167 2.10 -18.42 1.84
CA ARG A 167 2.33 -17.95 3.20
C ARG A 167 3.82 -17.74 3.50
N ALA A 168 4.14 -16.70 4.26
CA ALA A 168 5.47 -16.39 4.75
C ALA A 168 5.78 -17.14 6.06
N PHE A 169 6.06 -18.45 5.95
CA PHE A 169 6.39 -19.33 7.08
C PHE A 169 7.80 -19.92 6.93
N GLY A 170 8.33 -20.51 8.00
CA GLY A 170 9.68 -21.09 8.04
C GLY A 170 10.73 -20.14 8.61
N HIS A 171 11.98 -20.58 8.62
CA HIS A 171 13.09 -19.87 9.28
C HIS A 171 13.54 -18.60 8.54
N SER A 172 13.17 -18.44 7.27
CA SER A 172 13.49 -17.24 6.49
C SER A 172 12.70 -16.01 6.94
N PHE A 173 11.57 -16.18 7.62
CA PHE A 173 10.71 -15.08 8.05
C PHE A 173 10.65 -15.00 9.58
N LEU A 174 11.23 -13.93 10.16
CA LEU A 174 11.19 -13.68 11.60
C LEU A 174 10.18 -12.58 11.91
N TYR A 175 9.11 -12.92 12.61
CA TYR A 175 8.07 -11.97 13.00
C TYR A 175 8.59 -11.10 14.15
N SER A 176 8.60 -9.77 13.93
CA SER A 176 9.27 -8.78 14.80
C SER A 176 10.77 -9.05 15.00
N GLY A 177 11.41 -9.77 14.07
CA GLY A 177 12.82 -10.15 14.17
C GLY A 177 13.14 -11.20 15.24
N LEU A 178 12.13 -11.79 15.89
CA LEU A 178 12.32 -12.68 17.04
C LEU A 178 12.01 -14.14 16.73
N LEU A 179 10.80 -14.43 16.25
CA LEU A 179 10.28 -15.80 16.17
C LEU A 179 9.82 -16.14 14.75
N PRO A 180 10.22 -17.31 14.22
CA PRO A 180 9.62 -17.83 13.00
C PRO A 180 8.23 -18.42 13.30
N ILE A 181 7.36 -18.39 12.31
CA ILE A 181 6.12 -19.16 12.31
C ILE A 181 6.34 -20.39 11.43
N LEU A 182 6.16 -21.60 11.99
CA LEU A 182 6.37 -22.85 11.26
C LEU A 182 5.07 -23.44 10.69
N ASP A 183 3.92 -23.08 11.26
CA ASP A 183 2.61 -23.47 10.72
C ASP A 183 2.12 -22.40 9.73
N PRO A 184 2.01 -22.70 8.43
CA PRO A 184 1.55 -21.74 7.42
C PRO A 184 0.16 -21.17 7.71
N LYS A 185 -0.71 -21.89 8.45
CA LYS A 185 -2.04 -21.39 8.81
C LYS A 185 -2.01 -20.17 9.72
N LEU A 186 -0.90 -19.98 10.45
CA LEU A 186 -0.71 -18.90 11.42
C LEU A 186 0.06 -17.71 10.83
N ALA A 187 0.59 -17.85 9.61
CA ALA A 187 1.49 -16.90 8.96
C ALA A 187 0.74 -15.91 8.05
N PHE A 188 1.42 -14.81 7.71
CA PHE A 188 0.94 -13.89 6.69
C PHE A 188 0.98 -14.49 5.30
N SER A 189 0.09 -14.00 4.43
CA SER A 189 0.14 -14.26 3.00
C SER A 189 1.05 -13.24 2.30
N PHE A 190 1.67 -13.64 1.20
CA PHE A 190 2.41 -12.72 0.35
C PHE A 190 1.48 -11.71 -0.33
N ARG A 191 1.98 -10.49 -0.58
CA ARG A 191 1.21 -9.38 -1.14
C ARG A 191 0.56 -9.75 -2.47
N TRP A 192 1.34 -10.27 -3.41
CA TRP A 192 0.84 -10.70 -4.70
C TRP A 192 0.71 -12.22 -4.67
N LEU A 193 -0.46 -12.73 -5.08
CA LEU A 193 -0.70 -14.16 -5.28
C LEU A 193 -0.85 -14.50 -6.76
N ALA A 194 -0.04 -15.45 -7.21
CA ALA A 194 -0.08 -15.96 -8.57
C ALA A 194 -1.27 -16.88 -8.80
N THR A 195 -1.68 -17.02 -10.05
CA THR A 195 -2.53 -18.13 -10.48
C THR A 195 -1.79 -19.47 -10.46
N SER A 196 -0.52 -19.44 -10.85
CA SER A 196 0.40 -20.58 -10.87
C SER A 196 1.79 -20.13 -10.49
N PHE A 197 2.61 -21.04 -9.98
CA PHE A 197 4.02 -20.75 -9.70
C PHE A 197 4.80 -20.41 -10.99
N TYR A 198 4.45 -21.04 -12.11
CA TYR A 198 5.04 -20.77 -13.43
C TYR A 198 4.03 -19.99 -14.26
N ASN A 199 4.40 -18.77 -14.60
CA ASN A 199 3.64 -17.88 -15.47
C ASN A 199 4.17 -17.96 -16.89
N LYS A 200 3.30 -17.83 -17.89
CA LYS A 200 3.78 -17.67 -19.27
C LYS A 200 4.51 -16.34 -19.38
N ASP A 201 5.62 -16.27 -20.11
CA ASP A 201 6.24 -14.98 -20.44
C ASP A 201 5.24 -14.12 -21.24
N PRO A 202 4.83 -12.94 -20.72
CA PRO A 202 3.90 -12.05 -21.40
C PRO A 202 4.36 -11.57 -22.78
N PHE A 203 5.67 -11.62 -23.09
CA PHE A 203 6.19 -11.24 -24.41
C PHE A 203 6.46 -12.42 -25.33
N PHE A 204 6.19 -13.65 -24.91
CA PHE A 204 6.33 -14.80 -25.79
C PHE A 204 5.51 -14.63 -27.08
N GLN A 205 6.20 -14.73 -28.22
CA GLN A 205 5.73 -14.48 -29.59
C GLN A 205 5.34 -13.02 -29.92
N GLY A 206 5.59 -12.08 -29.00
CA GLY A 206 5.39 -10.65 -29.22
C GLY A 206 6.61 -9.97 -29.86
N ARG A 207 6.43 -8.72 -30.30
CA ARG A 207 7.49 -7.92 -30.95
C ARG A 207 8.73 -7.67 -30.09
N PHE A 208 8.59 -7.80 -28.76
CA PHE A 208 9.67 -7.57 -27.79
C PHE A 208 10.31 -8.85 -27.26
N GLN A 209 9.89 -10.05 -27.71
CA GLN A 209 10.43 -11.31 -27.19
C GLN A 209 11.95 -11.38 -27.32
N ASP A 210 12.47 -11.03 -28.50
CA ASP A 210 13.89 -11.18 -28.85
C ASP A 210 14.78 -10.10 -28.22
N PHE A 211 14.19 -9.12 -27.53
CA PHE A 211 14.93 -8.11 -26.78
C PHE A 211 15.20 -8.56 -25.33
N ILE A 212 14.45 -9.53 -24.81
CA ILE A 212 14.68 -10.10 -23.48
C ILE A 212 15.79 -11.16 -23.55
N SER A 213 16.79 -11.00 -22.69
CA SER A 213 17.88 -11.94 -22.46
C SER A 213 17.69 -12.73 -21.16
N ARG A 214 18.56 -13.74 -20.94
CA ARG A 214 18.56 -14.60 -19.76
C ARG A 214 20.00 -14.74 -19.26
N ASP A 215 20.22 -14.64 -17.96
CA ASP A 215 21.55 -14.89 -17.37
C ASP A 215 21.75 -16.33 -16.89
N PHE A 216 20.77 -17.20 -17.13
CA PHE A 216 20.85 -18.61 -16.79
C PHE A 216 20.87 -19.53 -18.01
N VAL A 217 21.49 -20.68 -17.82
CA VAL A 217 21.49 -21.76 -18.80
C VAL A 217 20.25 -22.64 -18.58
N LEU A 218 19.42 -22.80 -19.63
CA LEU A 218 18.16 -23.56 -19.56
C LEU A 218 18.34 -25.02 -19.09
N SER A 219 19.48 -25.66 -19.42
CA SER A 219 19.79 -27.02 -18.95
C SER A 219 20.01 -27.07 -17.44
N THR A 220 20.60 -26.02 -16.85
CA THR A 220 20.80 -25.91 -15.41
C THR A 220 19.45 -25.71 -14.71
N ALA A 221 18.56 -24.87 -15.27
CA ALA A 221 17.19 -24.70 -14.78
C ALA A 221 16.43 -26.04 -14.72
N SER A 222 16.50 -26.80 -15.81
CA SER A 222 15.89 -28.11 -15.97
C SER A 222 16.39 -29.14 -14.95
N GLN A 223 17.68 -29.10 -14.60
CA GLN A 223 18.27 -30.00 -13.60
C GLN A 223 17.93 -29.61 -12.16
N ALA A 224 17.87 -28.30 -11.87
CA ALA A 224 17.56 -27.77 -10.54
C ALA A 224 16.06 -27.91 -10.18
N ASP A 225 15.20 -28.01 -11.17
CA ASP A 225 13.76 -28.16 -10.98
C ASP A 225 13.39 -29.53 -10.38
N PRO A 226 12.70 -29.57 -9.23
CA PRO A 226 12.27 -30.81 -8.59
C PRO A 226 11.20 -31.55 -9.40
N ARG A 227 10.58 -30.88 -10.38
CA ARG A 227 9.63 -31.50 -11.32
C ARG A 227 10.32 -31.98 -12.61
N HIS A 228 11.62 -31.75 -12.74
CA HIS A 228 12.46 -32.16 -13.88
C HIS A 228 11.89 -31.75 -15.24
N LEU A 229 11.33 -30.55 -15.34
CA LEU A 229 10.81 -29.99 -16.59
C LEU A 229 11.93 -29.80 -17.61
N SER A 230 11.62 -29.95 -18.90
CA SER A 230 12.61 -29.83 -19.97
C SER A 230 13.16 -28.40 -20.08
N SER A 231 14.37 -28.25 -20.62
CA SER A 231 14.95 -26.94 -20.92
C SER A 231 14.04 -26.06 -21.81
N THR A 232 13.27 -26.68 -22.71
CA THR A 232 12.29 -25.97 -23.55
C THR A 232 11.16 -25.35 -22.73
N PHE A 233 10.72 -25.96 -21.62
CA PHE A 233 9.68 -25.40 -20.75
C PHE A 233 10.05 -23.99 -20.27
N TYR A 234 11.31 -23.83 -19.85
CA TYR A 234 11.87 -22.57 -19.36
C TYR A 234 12.09 -21.51 -20.43
N SER A 235 11.90 -21.84 -21.70
CA SER A 235 12.02 -20.88 -22.79
C SER A 235 10.80 -19.97 -22.97
N PHE A 236 9.69 -20.24 -22.26
CA PHE A 236 8.45 -19.49 -22.39
C PHE A 236 7.75 -19.22 -21.05
N VAL A 237 8.40 -19.48 -19.92
CA VAL A 237 7.84 -19.23 -18.58
C VAL A 237 8.73 -18.35 -17.73
N THR A 238 8.10 -17.58 -16.86
CA THR A 238 8.68 -16.87 -15.72
C THR A 238 8.05 -17.42 -14.44
N THR A 239 8.57 -17.03 -13.27
CA THR A 239 8.04 -17.43 -11.96
C THR A 239 7.79 -16.22 -11.07
N TRP A 240 7.40 -16.45 -9.81
CA TRP A 240 6.85 -15.41 -8.95
C TRP A 240 7.86 -14.45 -8.33
N SER A 241 7.67 -13.14 -8.55
CA SER A 241 8.65 -12.10 -8.24
C SER A 241 8.36 -11.23 -7.01
N ASP A 242 7.24 -11.41 -6.29
CA ASP A 242 6.96 -10.61 -5.07
C ASP A 242 6.58 -11.48 -3.85
N GLN A 243 7.57 -11.66 -2.98
CA GLN A 243 7.47 -12.42 -1.72
C GLN A 243 7.33 -11.50 -0.49
N LYS A 244 6.66 -10.34 -0.59
CA LYS A 244 6.51 -9.40 0.54
C LYS A 244 5.25 -9.66 1.37
N PRO A 245 5.34 -10.21 2.60
CA PRO A 245 4.21 -10.29 3.54
C PRO A 245 3.99 -8.97 4.27
N LEU A 246 3.22 -8.06 3.66
CA LEU A 246 2.96 -6.72 4.21
C LEU A 246 1.81 -6.72 5.22
N ILE A 247 2.00 -6.09 6.38
CA ILE A 247 1.05 -6.11 7.49
C ILE A 247 -0.31 -5.50 7.13
N GLY A 248 -0.36 -4.34 6.48
CA GLY A 248 -1.63 -3.68 6.12
C GLY A 248 -2.42 -4.47 5.07
N LYS A 249 -1.72 -5.03 4.07
CA LYS A 249 -2.34 -5.87 3.04
C LYS A 249 -2.90 -7.17 3.64
N ASN A 250 -2.20 -7.75 4.62
CA ASN A 250 -2.70 -8.90 5.37
C ASN A 250 -3.88 -8.55 6.26
N ALA A 251 -3.93 -7.37 6.88
CA ALA A 251 -5.12 -6.93 7.62
C ALA A 251 -6.35 -6.89 6.70
N TRP A 252 -6.20 -6.35 5.48
CA TRP A 252 -7.24 -6.39 4.47
C TRP A 252 -7.63 -7.81 4.08
N ALA A 253 -6.67 -8.65 3.73
CA ALA A 253 -6.90 -9.98 3.17
C ALA A 253 -7.35 -11.04 4.17
N GLN A 254 -7.04 -10.85 5.45
CA GLN A 254 -7.29 -11.86 6.49
C GLN A 254 -8.34 -11.42 7.50
N LEU A 255 -8.52 -10.10 7.71
CA LEU A 255 -9.42 -9.57 8.74
C LEU A 255 -10.56 -8.72 8.16
N ILE A 256 -10.34 -7.93 7.10
CA ILE A 256 -11.37 -7.00 6.61
C ILE A 256 -12.22 -7.66 5.52
N GLY A 257 -11.63 -7.96 4.36
CA GLY A 257 -12.33 -8.42 3.15
C GLY A 257 -13.19 -9.66 3.37
N PRO A 258 -12.59 -10.80 3.79
CA PRO A 258 -13.33 -12.04 4.00
C PRO A 258 -14.42 -11.92 5.07
N LEU A 259 -14.15 -11.24 6.19
CA LEU A 259 -15.11 -11.11 7.29
C LEU A 259 -16.30 -10.23 6.92
N GLN A 260 -16.07 -9.10 6.25
CA GLN A 260 -17.13 -8.23 5.76
C GLN A 260 -17.96 -8.94 4.68
N ALA A 261 -17.31 -9.64 3.74
CA ALA A 261 -18.00 -10.39 2.71
C ALA A 261 -18.87 -11.51 3.31
N GLU A 262 -18.35 -12.25 4.30
CA GLU A 262 -19.12 -13.30 4.97
C GLU A 262 -20.29 -12.73 5.78
N TYR A 263 -20.07 -11.62 6.50
CA TYR A 263 -21.13 -10.90 7.20
C TYR A 263 -22.26 -10.51 6.24
N LEU A 264 -21.93 -9.93 5.09
CA LEU A 264 -22.89 -9.48 4.08
C LEU A 264 -23.64 -10.64 3.43
N LEU A 265 -22.96 -11.72 3.06
CA LEU A 265 -23.55 -12.86 2.36
C LEU A 265 -24.43 -13.75 3.25
N ASN A 266 -24.25 -13.67 4.56
CA ASN A 266 -24.99 -14.48 5.54
C ASN A 266 -25.91 -13.65 6.45
N ASN A 267 -26.33 -12.46 6.01
CA ASN A 267 -27.26 -11.59 6.75
C ASN A 267 -26.82 -11.33 8.20
N GLY A 268 -25.52 -11.11 8.38
CA GLY A 268 -24.88 -10.80 9.64
C GLY A 268 -24.58 -11.98 10.55
N LYS A 269 -24.88 -13.21 10.14
CA LYS A 269 -24.61 -14.42 10.94
C LYS A 269 -23.35 -15.12 10.44
N ILE A 270 -22.32 -15.15 11.28
CA ILE A 270 -21.05 -15.84 10.99
C ILE A 270 -20.87 -16.98 12.00
N SER A 271 -20.73 -18.20 11.47
CA SER A 271 -20.51 -19.40 12.29
C SER A 271 -19.07 -19.47 12.80
N ALA A 272 -18.88 -20.06 13.99
CA ALA A 272 -17.57 -20.21 14.62
C ALA A 272 -16.58 -21.05 13.78
N ASP A 273 -17.11 -21.96 12.96
CA ASP A 273 -16.37 -22.85 12.06
C ASP A 273 -16.25 -22.32 10.63
N SER A 274 -16.71 -21.09 10.37
CA SER A 274 -16.59 -20.50 9.04
C SER A 274 -15.12 -20.35 8.62
N PRO A 275 -14.76 -20.67 7.36
CA PRO A 275 -13.39 -20.56 6.90
C PRO A 275 -12.79 -19.16 7.08
N ALA A 276 -13.58 -18.08 6.88
CA ALA A 276 -13.06 -16.72 7.02
C ALA A 276 -12.75 -16.39 8.48
N LEU A 277 -13.65 -16.75 9.42
CA LEU A 277 -13.43 -16.52 10.84
C LEU A 277 -12.27 -17.36 11.39
N VAL A 278 -12.18 -18.63 10.99
CA VAL A 278 -11.06 -19.51 11.38
C VAL A 278 -9.74 -18.96 10.86
N ASN A 279 -9.67 -18.52 9.60
CA ASN A 279 -8.48 -17.88 9.05
C ASN A 279 -8.11 -16.60 9.82
N ALA A 280 -9.09 -15.74 10.11
CA ALA A 280 -8.88 -14.51 10.86
C ALA A 280 -8.34 -14.78 12.28
N MET A 281 -8.93 -15.72 13.01
CA MET A 281 -8.48 -16.12 14.34
C MET A 281 -7.06 -16.71 14.34
N ASN A 282 -6.74 -17.57 13.37
CA ASN A 282 -5.41 -18.16 13.23
C ASN A 282 -4.35 -17.08 12.96
N SER A 283 -4.67 -16.14 12.08
CA SER A 283 -3.80 -15.03 11.67
C SER A 283 -3.45 -14.08 12.81
N LEU A 284 -4.27 -14.02 13.89
CA LEU A 284 -3.94 -13.22 15.09
C LEU A 284 -2.59 -13.57 15.68
N THR A 285 -2.07 -14.78 15.45
CA THR A 285 -0.72 -15.17 15.88
C THR A 285 0.33 -14.30 15.19
N ALA A 286 0.33 -14.21 13.86
CA ALA A 286 1.24 -13.35 13.12
C ALA A 286 1.10 -11.87 13.50
N PHE A 287 -0.13 -11.33 13.58
CA PHE A 287 -0.34 -9.96 14.05
C PHE A 287 0.25 -9.74 15.45
N SER A 288 -0.06 -10.63 16.41
CA SER A 288 0.44 -10.50 17.79
C SER A 288 1.96 -10.57 17.89
N LEU A 289 2.62 -11.35 17.02
CA LEU A 289 4.08 -11.44 16.97
C LEU A 289 4.72 -10.19 16.36
N MET A 290 4.03 -9.51 15.44
CA MET A 290 4.48 -8.27 14.80
C MET A 290 4.29 -7.02 15.66
N GLN A 291 3.59 -7.13 16.79
CA GLN A 291 3.34 -6.00 17.67
C GLN A 291 4.58 -5.63 18.49
N SER A 292 4.92 -4.33 18.47
CA SER A 292 5.99 -3.71 19.26
C SER A 292 5.51 -3.29 20.67
N GLY A 293 6.47 -2.95 21.54
CA GLY A 293 6.19 -2.46 22.89
C GLY A 293 5.51 -1.09 22.90
N ILE A 294 5.84 -0.19 21.96
CA ILE A 294 5.15 1.10 21.79
C ILE A 294 3.68 0.94 21.35
N GLY A 295 3.28 -0.24 20.86
CA GLY A 295 1.90 -0.57 20.49
C GLY A 295 1.65 -0.73 18.99
N ALA A 296 2.55 -0.21 18.16
CA ALA A 296 2.51 -0.30 16.71
C ALA A 296 2.82 -1.72 16.19
N PHE A 297 2.43 -2.00 14.95
CA PHE A 297 2.79 -3.21 14.23
C PHE A 297 3.85 -2.89 13.18
N TYR A 298 4.90 -3.73 13.14
CA TYR A 298 5.94 -3.64 12.12
C TYR A 298 5.39 -3.92 10.73
N PHE A 299 5.97 -3.23 9.74
CA PHE A 299 5.54 -3.23 8.35
C PHE A 299 5.61 -4.63 7.71
N THR A 300 6.66 -5.38 8.00
CA THR A 300 6.86 -6.73 7.46
C THR A 300 7.79 -7.58 8.37
N PRO A 301 7.63 -8.92 8.42
CA PRO A 301 8.62 -9.82 9.03
C PRO A 301 10.04 -9.60 8.48
N SER A 302 11.05 -9.82 9.33
CA SER A 302 12.45 -9.81 8.89
C SER A 302 12.73 -10.95 7.92
N GLY A 303 13.69 -10.74 7.02
CA GLY A 303 13.98 -11.66 5.91
C GLY A 303 13.08 -11.44 4.68
N THR A 304 12.20 -10.44 4.74
CA THR A 304 11.48 -9.97 3.56
C THR A 304 12.41 -9.20 2.64
N GLU A 305 12.54 -9.69 1.41
CA GLU A 305 13.30 -9.04 0.34
C GLU A 305 12.44 -7.93 -0.30
N GLY A 306 13.01 -6.74 -0.39
CA GLY A 306 12.59 -5.71 -1.35
C GLY A 306 13.07 -6.08 -2.76
N VAL A 307 12.84 -5.23 -3.75
CA VAL A 307 13.38 -5.49 -5.10
C VAL A 307 14.91 -5.45 -5.09
N GLN A 308 15.50 -4.53 -4.31
CA GLN A 308 16.93 -4.24 -4.37
C GLN A 308 17.66 -4.42 -3.03
N THR A 309 16.93 -4.38 -1.90
CA THR A 309 17.49 -4.52 -0.56
C THR A 309 16.49 -5.21 0.37
N LEU A 310 16.95 -5.72 1.51
CA LEU A 310 16.05 -6.13 2.59
C LEU A 310 15.22 -4.93 3.05
N ILE A 311 13.93 -5.15 3.26
CA ILE A 311 13.07 -4.16 3.91
C ILE A 311 13.46 -4.12 5.39
N SER A 312 13.64 -2.91 5.93
CA SER A 312 14.00 -2.74 7.34
C SER A 312 12.94 -3.36 8.25
N PRO A 313 13.32 -4.26 9.18
CA PRO A 313 12.36 -4.95 10.04
C PRO A 313 11.78 -4.04 11.14
N SER A 314 12.34 -2.85 11.34
CA SER A 314 11.89 -1.88 12.34
C SER A 314 10.90 -0.85 11.79
N ASP A 315 10.60 -0.89 10.50
CA ASP A 315 9.75 0.09 9.84
C ASP A 315 8.29 -0.09 10.26
N ILE A 316 7.60 1.03 10.44
CA ILE A 316 6.18 1.09 10.78
C ILE A 316 5.50 2.00 9.77
N SER A 317 4.46 1.49 9.10
CA SER A 317 3.54 2.27 8.27
C SER A 317 2.30 2.63 9.08
N ILE A 318 1.96 3.92 9.16
CA ILE A 318 0.78 4.39 9.89
C ILE A 318 -0.51 4.00 9.15
N GLU A 319 -0.51 4.09 7.82
CA GLU A 319 -1.60 3.58 6.96
C GLU A 319 -1.93 2.12 7.29
N ASP A 320 -0.91 1.27 7.35
CA ASP A 320 -1.10 -0.15 7.62
C ASP A 320 -1.62 -0.40 9.04
N ASN A 321 -1.19 0.40 10.02
CA ASN A 321 -1.68 0.32 11.38
C ASN A 321 -3.17 0.72 11.49
N PHE A 322 -3.68 1.60 10.63
CA PHE A 322 -5.13 1.85 10.52
C PHE A 322 -5.89 0.65 9.94
N ALA A 323 -5.33 -0.03 8.93
CA ALA A 323 -5.93 -1.28 8.44
C ALA A 323 -5.95 -2.37 9.52
N VAL A 324 -4.88 -2.50 10.32
CA VAL A 324 -4.84 -3.42 11.46
C VAL A 324 -5.90 -3.05 12.50
N LEU A 325 -6.04 -1.76 12.86
CA LEU A 325 -7.09 -1.30 13.76
C LEU A 325 -8.47 -1.74 13.27
N ALA A 326 -8.82 -1.43 12.03
CA ALA A 326 -10.10 -1.80 11.44
C ALA A 326 -10.33 -3.32 11.46
N GLY A 327 -9.36 -4.10 10.98
CA GLY A 327 -9.44 -5.55 10.95
C GLY A 327 -9.65 -6.18 12.34
N LEU A 328 -8.90 -5.72 13.35
CA LEU A 328 -9.05 -6.20 14.73
C LEU A 328 -10.43 -5.86 15.31
N GLN A 329 -10.99 -4.70 14.97
CA GLN A 329 -12.29 -4.25 15.49
C GLN A 329 -13.44 -4.97 14.83
N ILE A 330 -13.39 -5.15 13.51
CA ILE A 330 -14.34 -5.98 12.75
C ILE A 330 -14.36 -7.40 13.33
N LEU A 331 -13.19 -8.02 13.48
CA LEU A 331 -13.09 -9.36 14.04
C LEU A 331 -13.61 -9.42 15.49
N LYS A 332 -13.25 -8.45 16.34
CA LYS A 332 -13.74 -8.38 17.72
C LYS A 332 -15.27 -8.36 17.77
N HIS A 333 -15.91 -7.48 17.00
CA HIS A 333 -17.37 -7.37 16.98
C HIS A 333 -18.03 -8.64 16.44
N ILE A 334 -17.45 -9.29 15.42
CA ILE A 334 -17.93 -10.59 14.93
C ILE A 334 -17.84 -11.64 16.04
N LEU A 335 -16.68 -11.80 16.67
CA LEU A 335 -16.46 -12.77 17.73
C LEU A 335 -17.37 -12.57 18.95
N GLN A 336 -17.72 -11.32 19.28
CA GLN A 336 -18.68 -11.01 20.35
C GLN A 336 -20.11 -11.46 20.03
N ASN A 337 -20.45 -11.62 18.75
CA ASN A 337 -21.76 -12.05 18.27
C ASN A 337 -21.78 -13.51 17.78
N THR A 338 -20.64 -14.20 17.79
CA THR A 338 -20.51 -15.62 17.46
C THR A 338 -20.64 -16.50 18.72
N GLN A 339 -20.92 -17.78 18.53
CA GLN A 339 -20.89 -18.77 19.63
C GLN A 339 -19.56 -18.72 20.38
N GLN A 340 -19.63 -18.60 21.72
CA GLN A 340 -18.44 -18.47 22.57
C GLN A 340 -17.79 -19.84 22.80
N THR A 341 -16.81 -20.19 21.96
CA THR A 341 -15.91 -21.32 22.17
C THR A 341 -14.63 -20.90 22.92
N ALA A 342 -13.76 -21.86 23.25
CA ALA A 342 -12.47 -21.56 23.86
C ALA A 342 -11.57 -20.73 22.94
N GLU A 343 -11.59 -21.06 21.64
CA GLU A 343 -10.85 -20.37 20.58
C GLU A 343 -11.34 -18.93 20.41
N VAL A 344 -12.67 -18.72 20.38
CA VAL A 344 -13.29 -17.39 20.31
C VAL A 344 -12.90 -16.54 21.52
N THR A 345 -12.97 -17.12 22.73
CA THR A 345 -12.59 -16.44 23.97
C THR A 345 -11.10 -16.06 23.96
N GLN A 346 -10.24 -16.97 23.49
CA GLN A 346 -8.80 -16.71 23.36
C GLN A 346 -8.50 -15.63 22.33
N ALA A 347 -9.19 -15.65 21.18
CA ALA A 347 -9.05 -14.64 20.14
C ALA A 347 -9.45 -13.24 20.66
N LEU A 348 -10.58 -13.12 21.36
CA LEU A 348 -11.00 -11.87 22.00
C LEU A 348 -9.97 -11.36 23.01
N ALA A 349 -9.36 -12.24 23.81
CA ALA A 349 -8.30 -11.87 24.74
C ALA A 349 -7.04 -11.34 24.03
N ARG A 350 -6.63 -11.99 22.92
CA ARG A 350 -5.49 -11.52 22.10
C ARG A 350 -5.76 -10.16 21.46
N ILE A 351 -6.94 -9.98 20.88
CA ILE A 351 -7.36 -8.70 20.29
C ILE A 351 -7.36 -7.60 21.35
N LYS A 352 -7.83 -7.90 22.57
CA LYS A 352 -7.79 -6.94 23.68
C LYS A 352 -6.37 -6.47 23.97
N VAL A 353 -5.40 -7.39 24.07
CA VAL A 353 -3.98 -7.03 24.27
C VAL A 353 -3.48 -6.16 23.12
N MET A 354 -3.76 -6.55 21.88
CA MET A 354 -3.32 -5.80 20.70
C MET A 354 -3.86 -4.37 20.67
N LEU A 355 -5.12 -4.17 21.03
CA LEU A 355 -5.76 -2.85 21.00
C LEU A 355 -5.43 -1.99 22.23
N GLN A 356 -5.45 -2.58 23.44
CA GLN A 356 -5.47 -1.86 24.71
C GLN A 356 -4.18 -2.00 25.53
N GLY A 357 -3.24 -2.83 25.08
CA GLY A 357 -2.01 -3.10 25.80
C GLY A 357 -2.11 -4.32 26.72
N GLY A 358 -0.95 -4.78 27.20
CA GLY A 358 -0.84 -5.99 28.02
C GLY A 358 0.45 -6.75 27.75
N ARG A 359 0.46 -8.05 28.04
CA ARG A 359 1.60 -8.92 27.73
C ARG A 359 1.43 -9.53 26.34
N THR A 360 2.39 -9.28 25.46
CA THR A 360 2.39 -9.80 24.08
C THR A 360 2.68 -11.30 24.05
N LEU A 361 2.47 -11.93 22.89
CA LEU A 361 2.85 -13.32 22.67
C LEU A 361 4.38 -13.53 22.74
N ASN A 362 5.16 -12.49 22.44
CA ASN A 362 6.61 -12.45 22.62
C ASN A 362 7.05 -12.28 24.09
N GLY A 363 6.11 -12.12 25.04
CA GLY A 363 6.38 -12.10 26.48
C GLY A 363 6.75 -10.73 27.07
N PHE A 364 6.91 -9.68 26.26
CA PHE A 364 7.12 -8.31 26.75
C PHE A 364 5.79 -7.55 26.90
N LYS A 365 5.85 -6.34 27.48
CA LYS A 365 4.68 -5.47 27.65
C LYS A 365 4.52 -4.57 26.43
N THR A 366 3.29 -4.44 25.93
CA THR A 366 2.91 -3.45 24.92
C THR A 366 1.94 -2.42 25.48
N LEU A 367 2.02 -1.19 24.99
CA LEU A 367 1.05 -0.12 25.25
C LEU A 367 -0.27 -0.31 24.49
N GLY A 368 -0.26 -1.11 23.42
CA GLY A 368 -1.42 -1.35 22.55
C GLY A 368 -1.59 -0.30 21.45
N LEU A 369 -2.27 -0.71 20.38
CA LEU A 369 -2.42 0.06 19.14
C LEU A 369 -3.10 1.41 19.36
N LEU A 370 -4.15 1.46 20.18
CA LEU A 370 -4.87 2.73 20.44
C LEU A 370 -3.96 3.73 21.15
N SER A 371 -3.12 3.27 22.08
CA SER A 371 -2.13 4.13 22.74
C SER A 371 -1.10 4.66 21.76
N PHE A 372 -0.61 3.84 20.82
CA PHE A 372 0.32 4.27 19.78
C PHE A 372 -0.29 5.33 18.86
N LEU A 373 -1.50 5.09 18.34
CA LEU A 373 -2.17 6.02 17.44
C LEU A 373 -2.45 7.37 18.11
N TYR A 374 -2.78 7.38 19.41
CA TYR A 374 -2.99 8.60 20.19
C TYR A 374 -1.69 9.34 20.52
N ASN A 375 -0.64 8.63 20.95
CA ASN A 375 0.57 9.26 21.50
C ASN A 375 1.69 9.51 20.48
N GLY A 376 1.69 8.81 19.33
CA GLY A 376 2.85 8.83 18.42
C GLY A 376 2.53 8.96 16.94
N ALA A 377 1.32 8.63 16.49
CA ALA A 377 1.00 8.66 15.06
C ALA A 377 0.58 10.04 14.54
N PHE A 378 0.11 10.95 15.42
CA PHE A 378 -0.40 12.25 15.02
C PHE A 378 0.66 13.36 15.10
N ASP A 379 0.87 14.06 13.99
CA ASP A 379 1.74 15.22 13.90
C ASP A 379 0.99 16.47 14.34
N THR A 380 1.17 16.83 15.61
CA THR A 380 0.54 18.02 16.19
C THR A 380 0.97 19.33 15.53
N GLN A 381 2.14 19.39 14.90
CA GLN A 381 2.63 20.61 14.24
C GLN A 381 1.91 20.82 12.91
N ASN A 382 1.84 19.77 12.09
CA ASN A 382 1.21 19.83 10.77
C ASN A 382 -0.29 19.51 10.79
N GLN A 383 -0.84 19.08 11.93
CA GLN A 383 -2.26 18.73 12.13
C GLN A 383 -2.73 17.61 11.18
N ILE A 384 -1.84 16.66 10.89
CA ILE A 384 -2.07 15.46 10.07
C ILE A 384 -1.43 14.25 10.74
N PHE A 385 -1.70 13.04 10.28
CA PHE A 385 -0.97 11.85 10.72
C PHE A 385 0.37 11.74 10.00
N PHE A 386 1.40 11.31 10.73
CA PHE A 386 2.65 10.83 10.13
C PHE A 386 2.35 9.66 9.19
N THR A 387 3.18 9.44 8.18
CA THR A 387 3.00 8.32 7.26
C THR A 387 3.75 7.07 7.70
N ASN A 388 4.94 7.24 8.26
CA ASN A 388 5.80 6.16 8.72
C ASN A 388 6.77 6.62 9.82
N GLY A 389 7.57 5.68 10.29
CA GLY A 389 8.67 5.88 11.22
C GLY A 389 9.28 4.53 11.61
N THR A 390 10.14 4.54 12.62
CA THR A 390 10.88 3.33 13.05
C THR A 390 10.78 3.10 14.55
N ALA A 391 10.82 1.83 14.96
CA ALA A 391 11.01 1.40 16.35
C ALA A 391 12.00 0.23 16.39
N LEU A 392 13.23 0.48 16.82
CA LEU A 392 14.34 -0.47 16.69
C LEU A 392 14.27 -1.63 17.68
N ILE A 393 13.69 -1.41 18.86
CA ILE A 393 13.71 -2.37 19.97
C ILE A 393 12.29 -2.90 20.17
N PRO A 394 11.98 -4.14 19.73
CA PRO A 394 10.62 -4.69 19.82
C PRO A 394 9.94 -4.60 21.18
N SER A 395 10.69 -4.68 22.27
CA SER A 395 10.17 -4.65 23.64
C SER A 395 10.10 -3.26 24.27
N SER A 396 10.66 -2.23 23.62
CA SER A 396 10.66 -0.86 24.15
C SER A 396 9.27 -0.25 24.06
N ILE A 397 8.93 0.59 25.03
CA ILE A 397 7.66 1.33 25.09
C ILE A 397 7.85 2.81 24.76
N ASN A 398 9.06 3.21 24.40
CA ASN A 398 9.45 4.61 24.23
C ASN A 398 10.61 4.79 23.23
N ASP A 399 10.64 4.01 22.14
CA ASP A 399 11.63 4.09 21.07
C ASP A 399 11.03 4.52 19.71
N TRP A 400 9.86 5.18 19.74
CA TRP A 400 9.21 5.62 18.51
C TRP A 400 9.93 6.83 17.91
N LEU A 401 10.31 6.69 16.64
CA LEU A 401 10.92 7.74 15.83
C LEU A 401 10.04 7.98 14.59
N PRO A 402 9.11 8.95 14.63
CA PRO A 402 8.29 9.29 13.47
C PRO A 402 9.15 9.93 12.38
N SER A 403 8.85 9.62 11.12
CA SER A 403 9.48 10.28 9.99
C SER A 403 8.98 11.70 9.82
N THR A 404 9.90 12.65 9.73
CA THR A 404 9.60 14.07 9.46
C THR A 404 9.31 14.34 7.97
N ALA A 405 9.53 13.35 7.09
CA ALA A 405 9.23 13.45 5.65
C ALA A 405 7.73 13.22 5.33
N SER A 406 6.85 13.23 6.33
CA SER A 406 5.44 12.83 6.25
C SER A 406 4.64 13.56 5.15
N ARG A 407 4.94 14.83 4.85
CA ARG A 407 4.24 15.59 3.79
C ARG A 407 4.62 15.15 2.37
N ASN A 408 5.88 14.80 2.16
CA ASN A 408 6.39 14.34 0.85
C ASN A 408 6.21 12.84 0.64
N SER A 409 5.72 12.12 1.66
CA SER A 409 5.51 10.70 1.59
C SER A 409 4.36 10.35 0.66
N PHE A 410 4.58 9.38 -0.22
CA PHE A 410 3.60 8.89 -1.18
C PHE A 410 2.28 8.42 -0.53
N SER A 411 2.29 7.90 0.69
CA SER A 411 1.07 7.41 1.35
C SER A 411 0.32 8.49 2.15
N ALA A 412 0.71 9.77 2.07
CA ALA A 412 0.20 10.81 2.96
C ALA A 412 -1.31 11.04 2.82
N VAL A 413 -1.84 11.04 1.60
CA VAL A 413 -3.30 11.15 1.38
C VAL A 413 -4.00 9.94 1.96
N THR A 414 -3.60 8.73 1.54
CA THR A 414 -4.24 7.48 1.98
C THR A 414 -4.19 7.30 3.50
N THR A 415 -3.06 7.59 4.13
CA THR A 415 -2.89 7.51 5.60
C THR A 415 -3.93 8.34 6.32
N ASN A 416 -4.13 9.58 5.90
CA ASN A 416 -5.05 10.52 6.54
C ASN A 416 -6.52 10.19 6.22
N LEU A 417 -6.83 9.75 4.99
CA LEU A 417 -8.17 9.26 4.66
C LEU A 417 -8.53 8.00 5.44
N TRP A 418 -7.60 7.06 5.59
CA TRP A 418 -7.81 5.85 6.37
C TRP A 418 -7.91 6.14 7.86
N ALA A 419 -7.21 7.16 8.37
CA ALA A 419 -7.41 7.64 9.73
C ALA A 419 -8.88 8.07 9.95
N LEU A 420 -9.41 8.92 9.06
CA LEU A 420 -10.81 9.39 9.11
C LEU A 420 -11.79 8.21 9.06
N SER A 421 -11.55 7.23 8.17
CA SER A 421 -12.44 6.08 8.01
C SER A 421 -12.32 5.02 9.11
N ALA A 422 -11.11 4.78 9.68
CA ALA A 422 -10.85 3.70 10.64
C ALA A 422 -10.96 4.13 12.11
N LEU A 423 -10.41 5.29 12.48
CA LEU A 423 -10.64 5.85 13.83
C LEU A 423 -12.04 6.45 13.95
N GLY A 424 -12.54 7.05 12.87
CA GLY A 424 -13.75 7.84 12.87
C GLY A 424 -13.50 9.31 13.19
N VAL A 425 -14.33 10.17 12.62
CA VAL A 425 -14.30 11.63 12.79
C VAL A 425 -14.48 11.99 14.27
N GLU A 426 -15.40 11.30 14.94
CA GLU A 426 -15.73 11.47 16.36
C GLU A 426 -14.49 11.26 17.25
N THR A 427 -13.76 10.18 17.00
CA THR A 427 -12.57 9.80 17.79
C THR A 427 -11.47 10.82 17.57
N ILE A 428 -11.20 11.20 16.33
CA ILE A 428 -10.13 12.16 16.01
C ILE A 428 -10.39 13.50 16.71
N ASP A 429 -11.61 14.01 16.62
CA ASP A 429 -11.99 15.27 17.28
C ASP A 429 -11.95 15.16 18.81
N SER A 430 -12.34 14.01 19.37
CA SER A 430 -12.28 13.75 20.80
C SER A 430 -10.82 13.67 21.31
N TRP A 431 -9.94 13.03 20.55
CA TRP A 431 -8.56 12.79 20.94
C TRP A 431 -7.67 14.02 20.79
N PHE A 432 -7.78 14.70 19.65
CA PHE A 432 -6.84 15.75 19.25
C PHE A 432 -7.43 17.16 19.30
N GLY A 433 -8.74 17.26 19.58
CA GLY A 433 -9.46 18.52 19.72
C GLY A 433 -10.49 18.72 18.62
N LYS A 434 -11.60 19.39 18.97
CA LYS A 434 -12.70 19.66 18.04
C LYS A 434 -12.23 20.36 16.76
N GLY A 435 -12.68 19.86 15.61
CA GLY A 435 -12.33 20.36 14.28
C GLY A 435 -11.01 19.83 13.74
N THR A 436 -10.37 18.85 14.40
CA THR A 436 -9.13 18.26 13.90
C THR A 436 -9.40 17.43 12.64
N ALA A 437 -10.49 16.66 12.61
CA ALA A 437 -10.85 15.88 11.43
C ALA A 437 -11.14 16.78 10.21
N LEU A 438 -11.79 17.93 10.42
CA LEU A 438 -11.97 18.97 9.40
C LEU A 438 -10.63 19.49 8.86
N LYS A 439 -9.67 19.81 9.74
CA LYS A 439 -8.35 20.30 9.32
C LYS A 439 -7.55 19.25 8.53
N ILE A 440 -7.66 17.98 8.93
CA ILE A 440 -7.07 16.87 8.18
C ILE A 440 -7.66 16.84 6.77
N TRP A 441 -8.99 16.89 6.63
CA TRP A 441 -9.65 16.94 5.33
C TRP A 441 -9.16 18.12 4.48
N GLN A 442 -9.17 19.33 5.04
CA GLN A 442 -8.73 20.55 4.33
C GLN A 442 -7.29 20.41 3.85
N SER A 443 -6.38 19.93 4.70
CA SER A 443 -4.98 19.70 4.31
C SER A 443 -4.85 18.65 3.20
N VAL A 444 -5.60 17.56 3.26
CA VAL A 444 -5.58 16.51 2.24
C VAL A 444 -6.20 17.01 0.94
N ARG A 445 -7.32 17.72 0.99
CA ARG A 445 -8.00 18.32 -0.16
C ARG A 445 -7.11 19.32 -0.88
N ASP A 446 -6.56 20.30 -0.14
CA ASP A 446 -5.87 21.44 -0.75
C ASP A 446 -4.52 21.02 -1.36
N ASN A 447 -3.83 20.05 -0.76
CA ASN A 447 -2.49 19.64 -1.17
C ASN A 447 -2.47 18.32 -1.96
N GLY A 448 -3.29 17.34 -1.57
CA GLY A 448 -3.39 16.02 -2.20
C GLY A 448 -4.49 15.90 -3.27
N GLY A 449 -5.36 16.90 -3.40
CA GLY A 449 -6.43 16.91 -4.39
C GLY A 449 -5.92 16.99 -5.82
N TYR A 450 -6.65 16.39 -6.76
CA TYR A 450 -6.48 16.62 -8.19
C TYR A 450 -7.53 17.62 -8.64
N PHE A 451 -7.10 18.81 -9.07
CA PHE A 451 -7.99 19.87 -9.53
C PHE A 451 -7.92 20.04 -11.04
N ASN A 452 -9.08 20.17 -11.67
CA ASN A 452 -9.17 20.59 -13.06
C ASN A 452 -10.18 21.74 -13.19
N ASN A 453 -9.77 22.82 -13.87
CA ASN A 453 -10.55 24.06 -13.98
C ASN A 453 -11.09 24.59 -12.62
N GLY A 454 -10.29 24.45 -11.56
CA GLY A 454 -10.65 24.89 -10.21
C GLY A 454 -11.66 23.99 -9.47
N GLN A 455 -12.07 22.87 -10.06
CA GLN A 455 -12.94 21.88 -9.41
C GLN A 455 -12.11 20.71 -8.87
N LEU A 456 -12.42 20.28 -7.64
CA LEU A 456 -11.83 19.07 -7.06
C LEU A 456 -12.39 17.85 -7.78
N TRP A 457 -11.58 17.22 -8.63
CA TRP A 457 -11.97 16.03 -9.38
C TRP A 457 -11.74 14.75 -8.58
N GLY A 458 -10.68 14.70 -7.78
CA GLY A 458 -10.36 13.55 -6.95
C GLY A 458 -9.09 13.71 -6.14
N MET A 459 -8.41 12.61 -5.85
CA MET A 459 -7.22 12.59 -5.01
C MET A 459 -6.03 11.85 -5.66
N GLY A 460 -4.84 12.37 -5.39
CA GLY A 460 -3.56 11.70 -5.65
C GLY A 460 -3.11 10.81 -4.50
N TYR A 461 -1.81 10.65 -4.37
CA TYR A 461 -1.19 9.79 -3.36
C TYR A 461 -0.50 10.59 -2.25
N SER A 462 0.32 11.58 -2.63
CA SER A 462 1.04 12.43 -1.68
C SER A 462 0.37 13.79 -1.49
N LEU A 463 0.87 14.59 -0.55
CA LEU A 463 0.46 15.99 -0.41
C LEU A 463 1.20 16.93 -1.37
N ASN A 464 2.00 16.42 -2.32
CA ASN A 464 2.60 17.21 -3.40
C ASN A 464 1.78 17.17 -4.69
N ASN A 465 0.58 16.60 -4.65
CA ASN A 465 -0.22 16.39 -5.85
C ASN A 465 -0.70 17.69 -6.50
N ASN A 466 -0.97 18.73 -5.70
CA ASN A 466 -1.50 20.02 -6.14
C ASN A 466 -0.59 21.21 -5.80
N VAL A 467 0.60 20.97 -5.27
CA VAL A 467 1.48 22.01 -4.74
C VAL A 467 2.92 21.80 -5.21
N GLY A 468 3.73 22.85 -5.07
CA GLY A 468 5.11 22.87 -5.55
C GLY A 468 5.24 23.37 -6.98
N SER A 469 6.49 23.49 -7.45
CA SER A 469 6.80 23.96 -8.81
C SER A 469 6.45 22.94 -9.89
N GLN A 470 6.34 21.66 -9.51
CA GLN A 470 5.98 20.54 -10.38
C GLN A 470 5.02 19.63 -9.60
N PRO A 471 3.72 19.98 -9.54
CA PRO A 471 2.73 19.13 -8.88
C PRO A 471 2.67 17.76 -9.56
N GLU A 472 2.46 16.70 -8.76
CA GLU A 472 2.37 15.33 -9.31
C GLU A 472 1.21 15.20 -10.30
N ALA A 473 0.12 15.95 -10.08
CA ALA A 473 -1.05 16.02 -10.95
C ALA A 473 -1.57 14.63 -11.37
N ILE A 474 -1.76 13.76 -10.39
CA ILE A 474 -2.32 12.41 -10.55
C ILE A 474 -3.64 12.27 -9.81
N MET A 475 -4.58 11.57 -10.44
CA MET A 475 -5.85 11.18 -9.84
C MET A 475 -5.93 9.66 -9.77
N THR A 476 -6.37 9.13 -8.63
CA THR A 476 -6.42 7.68 -8.38
C THR A 476 -7.85 7.26 -8.08
N SER A 477 -8.30 6.13 -8.61
CA SER A 477 -9.68 5.69 -8.39
C SER A 477 -9.92 5.28 -6.94
N ALA A 478 -9.02 4.48 -6.37
CA ALA A 478 -9.14 4.04 -4.98
C ALA A 478 -8.95 5.18 -3.98
N GLY A 479 -8.01 6.10 -4.20
CA GLY A 479 -7.81 7.26 -3.33
C GLY A 479 -8.97 8.24 -3.40
N THR A 480 -9.47 8.55 -4.60
CA THR A 480 -10.67 9.39 -4.78
C THR A 480 -11.90 8.77 -4.13
N ALA A 481 -12.09 7.45 -4.31
CA ALA A 481 -13.21 6.76 -3.69
C ALA A 481 -13.07 6.66 -2.17
N ALA A 482 -11.87 6.47 -1.63
CA ALA A 482 -11.63 6.55 -0.19
C ALA A 482 -11.94 7.96 0.36
N ALA A 483 -11.65 9.02 -0.41
CA ALA A 483 -11.99 10.39 -0.04
C ALA A 483 -13.51 10.64 -0.03
N ILE A 484 -14.24 10.13 -1.02
CA ILE A 484 -15.70 10.12 -1.03
C ILE A 484 -16.25 9.41 0.23
N ASN A 485 -15.65 8.28 0.62
CA ASN A 485 -16.05 7.55 1.82
C ASN A 485 -15.81 8.36 3.10
N ALA A 486 -14.61 8.95 3.24
CA ALA A 486 -14.26 9.79 4.38
C ALA A 486 -15.13 11.06 4.47
N LEU A 487 -15.47 11.68 3.33
CA LEU A 487 -16.40 12.81 3.27
C LEU A 487 -17.80 12.43 3.73
N ASN A 488 -18.30 11.26 3.38
CA ASN A 488 -19.59 10.80 3.88
C ASN A 488 -19.58 10.70 5.42
N SER A 489 -18.49 10.20 6.03
CA SER A 489 -18.32 10.21 7.49
C SER A 489 -18.23 11.62 8.07
N LEU A 490 -17.55 12.56 7.40
CA LEU A 490 -17.47 13.97 7.82
C LEU A 490 -18.83 14.65 7.77
N ILE A 491 -19.60 14.44 6.70
CA ILE A 491 -20.94 15.00 6.52
C ILE A 491 -21.89 14.46 7.58
N ASP A 492 -21.84 13.15 7.87
CA ASP A 492 -22.66 12.52 8.92
C ASP A 492 -22.38 13.16 10.29
N PHE A 493 -21.10 13.35 10.64
CA PHE A 493 -20.72 13.92 11.94
C PHE A 493 -20.94 15.44 12.05
N TYR A 494 -20.66 16.19 10.99
CA TYR A 494 -20.72 17.66 10.96
C TYR A 494 -22.00 18.20 10.31
N ALA A 495 -23.07 17.41 10.25
CA ALA A 495 -24.31 17.75 9.55
C ALA A 495 -24.87 19.14 9.93
N ASP A 496 -24.78 19.50 11.21
CA ASP A 496 -25.29 20.78 11.75
C ASP A 496 -24.25 21.94 11.73
N SER A 497 -23.07 21.71 11.15
CA SER A 497 -22.02 22.73 11.06
C SER A 497 -22.13 23.57 9.78
N SER A 498 -21.55 24.77 9.79
CA SER A 498 -21.42 25.60 8.58
C SER A 498 -20.54 24.97 7.50
N ASP A 499 -19.62 24.06 7.88
CA ASP A 499 -18.67 23.41 6.98
C ASP A 499 -19.32 22.28 6.16
N SER A 500 -20.53 21.85 6.53
CA SER A 500 -21.30 20.80 5.85
C SER A 500 -21.54 21.13 4.36
N ALA A 501 -21.72 22.40 4.01
CA ALA A 501 -21.93 22.82 2.63
C ALA A 501 -20.69 22.60 1.75
N ASP A 502 -19.49 22.88 2.28
CA ASP A 502 -18.23 22.67 1.57
C ASP A 502 -17.97 21.19 1.35
N PHE A 503 -18.21 20.35 2.37
CA PHE A 503 -18.10 18.89 2.23
C PHE A 503 -19.05 18.33 1.19
N GLN A 504 -20.30 18.81 1.15
CA GLN A 504 -21.28 18.38 0.15
C GLN A 504 -20.88 18.80 -1.27
N ALA A 505 -20.29 19.99 -1.43
CA ALA A 505 -19.76 20.45 -2.71
C ALA A 505 -18.57 19.60 -3.17
N ASP A 506 -17.61 19.33 -2.28
CA ASP A 506 -16.46 18.46 -2.54
C ASP A 506 -16.93 17.03 -2.91
N LEU A 507 -17.89 16.48 -2.17
CA LEU A 507 -18.49 15.17 -2.41
C LEU A 507 -19.12 15.10 -3.81
N ALA A 508 -20.01 16.05 -4.13
CA ALA A 508 -20.71 16.09 -5.41
C ALA A 508 -19.72 16.24 -6.58
N SER A 509 -18.68 17.08 -6.42
CA SER A 509 -17.65 17.29 -7.43
C SER A 509 -16.86 16.00 -7.70
N MET A 510 -16.39 15.30 -6.66
CA MET A 510 -15.64 14.05 -6.85
C MET A 510 -16.53 12.90 -7.37
N GLN A 511 -17.77 12.77 -6.91
CA GLN A 511 -18.71 11.76 -7.42
C GLN A 511 -18.99 11.93 -8.91
N LEU A 512 -19.09 13.18 -9.38
CA LEU A 512 -19.24 13.47 -10.80
C LEU A 512 -17.95 13.15 -11.57
N ASN A 513 -16.82 13.66 -11.10
CA ASN A 513 -15.57 13.69 -11.86
C ASN A 513 -14.73 12.41 -11.75
N ILE A 514 -15.00 11.52 -10.79
CA ILE A 514 -14.39 10.18 -10.78
C ILE A 514 -14.70 9.41 -12.07
N ASN A 515 -15.83 9.71 -12.74
CA ASN A 515 -16.18 9.13 -14.04
C ASN A 515 -15.14 9.40 -15.13
N ASN A 516 -14.32 10.45 -15.02
CA ASN A 516 -13.24 10.71 -15.96
C ASN A 516 -12.17 9.59 -15.93
N LEU A 517 -12.05 8.84 -14.83
CA LEU A 517 -11.20 7.64 -14.75
C LEU A 517 -11.88 6.38 -15.29
N ARG A 518 -13.10 6.45 -15.83
CA ARG A 518 -13.69 5.31 -16.52
C ARG A 518 -12.99 5.08 -17.85
N ASN A 519 -12.69 3.80 -18.14
CA ASN A 519 -11.93 3.41 -19.31
C ASN A 519 -12.51 3.93 -20.64
N ASP A 520 -13.85 4.02 -20.73
CA ASP A 520 -14.57 4.52 -21.92
C ASP A 520 -14.58 6.05 -22.06
N LEU A 521 -14.28 6.79 -20.99
CA LEU A 521 -14.28 8.27 -20.96
C LEU A 521 -12.86 8.86 -20.85
N TYR A 522 -11.89 8.05 -20.43
CA TYR A 522 -10.55 8.49 -20.06
C TYR A 522 -9.81 9.27 -21.15
N LEU A 523 -9.86 8.79 -22.40
CA LEU A 523 -9.15 9.45 -23.49
C LEU A 523 -9.71 10.83 -23.84
N ASP A 524 -10.99 11.10 -23.50
CA ASP A 524 -11.63 12.40 -23.72
C ASP A 524 -11.47 13.33 -22.50
N ALA A 525 -11.08 12.79 -21.34
CA ALA A 525 -10.91 13.55 -20.09
C ALA A 525 -9.67 14.45 -20.10
N ASN A 526 -8.71 14.22 -21.01
CA ASN A 526 -7.49 15.02 -21.21
C ASN A 526 -6.68 15.25 -19.92
N PHE A 527 -6.39 14.17 -19.17
CA PHE A 527 -5.49 14.26 -18.02
C PHE A 527 -4.09 14.75 -18.44
N ALA A 528 -3.42 15.48 -17.55
CA ALA A 528 -2.02 15.82 -17.71
C ALA A 528 -1.17 14.54 -17.77
N ASP A 529 -0.27 14.45 -18.75
CA ASP A 529 0.56 13.27 -19.02
C ASP A 529 -0.25 11.96 -19.16
N ALA A 530 -1.47 12.05 -19.69
CA ALA A 530 -2.30 10.89 -19.96
C ALA A 530 -1.59 9.89 -20.90
N THR A 531 -1.76 8.60 -20.62
CA THR A 531 -1.37 7.52 -21.53
C THR A 531 -1.90 7.77 -22.95
N PRO A 532 -1.03 7.85 -23.97
CA PRO A 532 -1.42 8.01 -25.36
C PRO A 532 -2.34 6.89 -25.85
N ARG A 533 -3.19 7.19 -26.84
CA ARG A 533 -4.22 6.28 -27.36
C ARG A 533 -3.64 4.96 -27.85
N GLU A 534 -2.47 5.00 -28.46
CA GLU A 534 -1.73 3.84 -28.99
C GLU A 534 -1.22 2.88 -27.92
N PHE A 535 -1.10 3.32 -26.66
CA PHE A 535 -0.68 2.52 -25.52
C PHE A 535 -1.84 2.24 -24.55
N PHE A 536 -3.04 2.74 -24.84
CA PHE A 536 -4.18 2.62 -23.95
C PHE A 536 -4.95 1.31 -24.17
N THR A 537 -5.02 0.47 -23.14
CA THR A 537 -5.83 -0.76 -23.16
C THR A 537 -7.31 -0.44 -23.00
N ILE A 538 -8.09 -0.68 -24.06
CA ILE A 538 -9.55 -0.50 -24.05
C ILE A 538 -10.22 -1.73 -23.45
N VAL A 539 -11.12 -1.54 -22.49
CA VAL A 539 -11.98 -2.58 -21.93
C VAL A 539 -13.08 -2.92 -22.95
N PRO A 540 -13.17 -4.18 -23.41
CA PRO A 540 -14.23 -4.61 -24.32
C PRO A 540 -15.63 -4.37 -23.74
N PRO A 541 -16.60 -3.87 -24.53
CA PRO A 541 -17.95 -3.56 -24.04
C PRO A 541 -18.69 -4.76 -23.41
N ASP A 542 -18.37 -5.98 -23.82
CA ASP A 542 -18.93 -7.22 -23.28
C ASP A 542 -18.43 -7.56 -21.87
N MET A 543 -17.36 -6.92 -21.41
CA MET A 543 -16.92 -6.98 -20.01
C MET A 543 -17.67 -5.97 -19.13
N GLY A 544 -18.34 -4.98 -19.72
CA GLY A 544 -18.95 -3.88 -18.98
C GLY A 544 -18.02 -2.68 -18.86
N GLN A 545 -18.16 -1.91 -17.78
CA GLN A 545 -17.43 -0.67 -17.56
C GLN A 545 -16.44 -0.85 -16.42
N ALA A 546 -15.32 -0.15 -16.49
CA ALA A 546 -14.30 -0.23 -15.49
C ALA A 546 -13.63 1.11 -15.24
N TYR A 547 -13.29 1.38 -13.98
CA TYR A 547 -12.39 2.45 -13.59
C TYR A 547 -10.93 2.00 -13.70
N LEU A 548 -10.09 2.90 -14.21
CA LEU A 548 -8.64 2.76 -14.23
C LEU A 548 -8.07 2.83 -12.82
N TYR A 549 -6.86 2.33 -12.59
CA TYR A 549 -6.21 2.45 -11.29
C TYR A 549 -5.81 3.91 -10.99
N ALA A 550 -5.22 4.59 -11.97
CA ALA A 550 -4.89 6.01 -11.90
C ALA A 550 -4.97 6.71 -13.27
N SER A 551 -4.85 8.03 -13.27
CA SER A 551 -4.91 8.89 -14.46
C SER A 551 -3.65 8.89 -15.31
N LYS A 552 -2.52 8.46 -14.77
CA LYS A 552 -1.24 8.31 -15.48
C LYS A 552 -0.36 7.28 -14.80
N ARG A 553 0.68 6.84 -15.52
CA ARG A 553 1.75 6.04 -14.90
C ARG A 553 2.53 6.95 -13.93
N PHE A 554 2.77 6.47 -12.72
CA PHE A 554 3.44 7.26 -11.69
C PHE A 554 4.14 6.34 -10.68
N PRO A 555 5.42 6.59 -10.33
CA PRO A 555 6.16 5.73 -9.43
C PRO A 555 5.61 5.79 -8.01
N ILE A 556 5.47 4.61 -7.40
CA ILE A 556 4.98 4.44 -6.03
C ILE A 556 5.93 3.53 -5.24
N PRO A 557 5.97 3.62 -3.89
CA PRO A 557 6.88 2.83 -3.08
C PRO A 557 6.77 1.32 -3.30
N LEU A 558 7.82 0.60 -2.90
CA LEU A 558 8.00 -0.84 -3.16
C LEU A 558 8.10 -1.17 -4.65
N ASP A 559 8.65 -0.24 -5.42
CA ASP A 559 8.99 -0.39 -6.84
C ASP A 559 7.75 -0.74 -7.68
N TRP A 560 6.61 -0.16 -7.32
CA TRP A 560 5.36 -0.36 -8.04
C TRP A 560 5.02 0.93 -8.79
N ASN A 561 4.26 0.83 -9.87
CA ASN A 561 3.74 2.03 -10.53
C ASN A 561 2.21 2.08 -10.41
N ALA A 562 1.69 3.29 -10.22
CA ALA A 562 0.33 3.57 -10.61
C ALA A 562 0.20 3.37 -12.12
N ASN A 563 -0.93 2.86 -12.58
CA ASN A 563 -1.13 2.44 -13.96
C ASN A 563 -2.45 2.95 -14.51
N THR A 564 -2.51 3.20 -15.81
CA THR A 564 -3.76 3.53 -16.51
C THR A 564 -4.46 2.26 -17.01
N LEU A 565 -4.48 1.24 -16.16
CA LEU A 565 -5.10 -0.06 -16.42
C LEU A 565 -6.36 -0.21 -15.58
N ALA A 566 -7.41 -0.80 -16.16
CA ALA A 566 -8.64 -1.08 -15.43
C ALA A 566 -8.37 -2.04 -14.25
N SER A 567 -8.80 -1.68 -13.04
CA SER A 567 -8.43 -2.39 -11.81
C SER A 567 -9.64 -2.82 -10.99
N ILE A 568 -9.65 -4.06 -10.46
CA ILE A 568 -10.74 -4.51 -9.58
C ILE A 568 -10.85 -3.64 -8.32
N ASN A 569 -9.75 -3.08 -7.82
CA ASN A 569 -9.73 -2.29 -6.59
C ASN A 569 -10.47 -0.96 -6.75
N GLY A 570 -10.19 -0.22 -7.83
CA GLY A 570 -10.90 1.03 -8.13
C GLY A 570 -12.41 0.80 -8.29
N ASN A 571 -12.78 -0.26 -9.02
CA ASN A 571 -14.18 -0.63 -9.24
C ASN A 571 -14.88 -1.10 -7.95
N ALA A 572 -14.18 -1.86 -7.11
CA ALA A 572 -14.69 -2.32 -5.81
C ALA A 572 -14.97 -1.14 -4.87
N TRP A 573 -14.09 -0.15 -4.83
CA TRP A 573 -14.30 1.06 -4.04
C TRP A 573 -15.48 1.91 -4.53
N VAL A 574 -15.65 2.06 -5.84
CA VAL A 574 -16.82 2.74 -6.40
C VAL A 574 -18.12 2.03 -6.01
N LEU A 575 -18.14 0.69 -6.05
CA LEU A 575 -19.30 -0.09 -5.59
C LEU A 575 -19.54 0.08 -4.07
N MET A 576 -18.50 0.05 -3.25
CA MET A 576 -18.64 0.29 -1.80
C MET A 576 -19.25 1.67 -1.52
N ASN A 577 -18.82 2.71 -2.24
CA ASN A 577 -19.39 4.05 -2.11
C ASN A 577 -20.83 4.15 -2.58
N ASN A 578 -21.22 3.47 -3.65
CA ASN A 578 -22.60 3.43 -4.11
C ASN A 578 -23.56 2.91 -3.02
N PHE A 579 -23.08 2.01 -2.17
CA PHE A 579 -23.85 1.45 -1.05
C PHE A 579 -23.52 2.11 0.30
N SER A 580 -22.87 3.27 0.30
CA SER A 580 -22.43 4.01 1.50
C SER A 580 -21.70 3.14 2.53
N PHE A 581 -20.87 2.21 2.03
CA PHE A 581 -20.20 1.20 2.84
C PHE A 581 -18.77 1.62 3.16
N ASN A 582 -18.47 1.91 4.43
CA ASN A 582 -17.11 2.13 4.91
C ASN A 582 -16.45 0.78 5.29
N PRO A 583 -15.50 0.27 4.50
CA PRO A 583 -14.93 -1.05 4.75
C PRO A 583 -14.13 -1.16 6.05
N PHE A 584 -13.71 -0.03 6.63
CA PHE A 584 -12.93 -0.01 7.88
C PHE A 584 -13.79 -0.16 9.13
N GLN A 585 -15.11 0.02 9.03
CA GLN A 585 -16.02 -0.06 10.17
C GLN A 585 -16.81 -1.36 10.15
N TYR A 586 -17.07 -1.94 11.32
CA TYR A 586 -17.92 -3.11 11.44
C TYR A 586 -19.30 -2.85 10.81
N GLN A 587 -19.75 -3.77 9.95
CA GLN A 587 -21.00 -3.67 9.16
C GLN A 587 -21.02 -2.56 8.10
N GLY A 588 -19.92 -1.84 7.87
CA GLY A 588 -19.85 -0.82 6.84
C GLY A 588 -20.36 0.56 7.23
N LYS A 589 -20.62 0.82 8.52
CA LYS A 589 -21.18 2.09 9.00
C LYS A 589 -20.22 3.27 8.77
N LEU A 590 -20.75 4.47 8.56
CA LEU A 590 -19.95 5.68 8.40
C LEU A 590 -19.38 6.20 9.73
N ALA A 591 -20.17 6.13 10.80
CA ALA A 591 -19.77 6.55 12.13
C ALA A 591 -18.65 5.66 12.69
N GLY A 592 -17.70 6.31 13.38
CA GLY A 592 -16.59 5.62 14.03
C GLY A 592 -16.99 4.66 15.15
N GLU A 593 -16.00 3.95 15.66
CA GLU A 593 -16.09 3.33 16.98
C GLU A 593 -15.83 4.39 18.06
N ASN A 594 -16.52 4.29 19.19
CA ASN A 594 -16.30 5.19 20.32
C ASN A 594 -15.11 4.71 21.15
N TYR A 595 -13.89 5.08 20.76
CA TYR A 595 -12.71 4.73 21.52
C TYR A 595 -12.50 5.67 22.72
N PRO A 596 -12.23 5.13 23.92
CA PRO A 596 -11.84 5.98 25.04
C PRO A 596 -10.52 6.67 24.72
N VAL A 597 -10.36 7.91 25.20
CA VAL A 597 -9.10 8.65 25.08
C VAL A 597 -8.01 7.88 25.83
N PRO A 598 -6.95 7.41 25.15
CA PRO A 598 -5.85 6.71 25.81
C PRO A 598 -5.11 7.61 26.79
N THR A 599 -4.45 7.00 27.78
CA THR A 599 -3.57 7.75 28.68
C THR A 599 -2.41 8.37 27.89
N LYS A 600 -2.13 9.65 28.13
CA LYS A 600 -0.98 10.32 27.53
C LYS A 600 0.32 9.75 28.11
N VAL A 601 1.18 9.23 27.25
CA VAL A 601 2.49 8.66 27.61
C VAL A 601 3.53 9.12 26.60
N ASN A 602 4.75 9.41 27.05
CA ASN A 602 5.84 9.72 26.14
C ASN A 602 6.37 8.43 25.52
N ILE A 603 6.08 8.23 24.24
CA ILE A 603 6.55 7.07 23.48
C ILE A 603 7.70 7.42 22.53
N LEU A 604 8.03 8.71 22.43
CA LEU A 604 9.14 9.17 21.61
C LEU A 604 10.45 8.73 22.24
N ASP A 605 11.40 8.35 21.40
CA ASP A 605 12.76 8.17 21.85
C ASP A 605 13.31 9.54 22.31
N SER A 606 13.46 9.68 23.63
CA SER A 606 13.98 10.88 24.28
C SER A 606 15.46 10.74 24.63
N ASN A 607 16.05 9.58 24.36
CA ASN A 607 17.43 9.22 24.69
C ASN A 607 18.10 8.60 23.46
N VAL A 608 18.12 9.31 22.34
CA VAL A 608 19.00 8.90 21.25
C VAL A 608 20.43 9.37 21.55
N GLU A 609 21.06 8.80 22.59
CA GLU A 609 22.50 8.52 22.47
C GLU A 609 22.60 7.36 21.49
N LEU A 610 22.67 7.68 20.19
CA LEU A 610 23.04 6.68 19.21
C LEU A 610 24.36 6.04 19.67
N PRO A 611 24.51 4.70 19.61
CA PRO A 611 25.77 4.04 19.90
C PRO A 611 26.86 4.76 19.11
N GLY A 612 27.85 5.30 19.84
CA GLY A 612 28.73 6.39 19.42
C GLY A 612 29.01 6.48 17.92
N GLY A 613 28.59 7.59 17.31
CA GLY A 613 29.01 7.98 15.97
C GLY A 613 27.99 7.84 14.83
N ALA A 614 26.78 7.38 15.10
CA ALA A 614 25.74 7.25 14.07
C ALA A 614 24.98 8.56 13.84
N LEU A 615 24.35 8.73 12.68
CA LEU A 615 23.56 9.92 12.35
C LEU A 615 22.24 9.99 13.14
N PRO A 616 21.97 11.09 13.88
CA PRO A 616 20.77 11.25 14.72
C PRO A 616 19.47 11.36 13.94
N GLN A 617 19.54 11.68 12.65
CA GLN A 617 18.40 11.71 11.73
C GLN A 617 18.84 11.45 10.29
N THR A 618 17.87 11.23 9.40
CA THR A 618 18.10 11.19 7.96
C THR A 618 18.45 12.59 7.47
N VAL A 619 19.52 12.72 6.70
CA VAL A 619 20.03 14.01 6.21
C VAL A 619 20.31 13.97 4.72
N VAL A 620 20.20 15.11 4.05
CA VAL A 620 20.63 15.28 2.66
C VAL A 620 21.98 15.95 2.66
N VAL A 621 23.01 15.27 2.15
CA VAL A 621 24.38 15.79 2.07
C VAL A 621 24.72 16.20 0.64
N HIS A 622 25.39 17.34 0.51
CA HIS A 622 26.09 17.71 -0.72
C HIS A 622 27.47 17.06 -0.72
N PHE A 623 27.85 16.40 -1.80
CA PHE A 623 29.14 15.74 -1.95
C PHE A 623 29.82 16.16 -3.25
N THR A 624 31.16 16.26 -3.25
CA THR A 624 31.95 16.71 -4.39
C THR A 624 33.21 15.88 -4.60
N ALA A 625 33.73 15.88 -5.81
CA ALA A 625 34.97 15.22 -6.19
C ALA A 625 36.21 15.82 -5.53
N GLY A 626 36.08 16.98 -4.89
CA GLY A 626 37.20 17.73 -4.30
C GLY A 626 38.40 17.80 -5.25
N ASN A 627 39.54 17.33 -4.76
CA ASN A 627 40.83 17.37 -5.48
C ASN A 627 41.11 16.13 -6.34
N LEU A 628 40.15 15.21 -6.48
CA LEU A 628 40.30 14.08 -7.39
C LEU A 628 40.57 14.58 -8.82
N GLY A 629 41.38 13.83 -9.58
CA GLY A 629 41.63 14.11 -10.99
C GLY A 629 40.38 13.96 -11.86
N SER A 630 40.54 13.74 -13.16
CA SER A 630 39.41 13.42 -14.02
C SER A 630 38.70 12.15 -13.53
N ILE A 631 37.38 12.24 -13.36
CA ILE A 631 36.50 11.14 -12.96
C ILE A 631 35.31 11.11 -13.90
N ARG A 632 34.70 9.93 -14.06
CA ARG A 632 33.43 9.76 -14.77
C ARG A 632 32.23 9.79 -13.83
N ARG A 633 32.42 9.34 -12.58
CA ARG A 633 31.34 9.16 -11.62
C ARG A 633 31.82 9.25 -10.18
N LEU A 634 30.98 9.83 -9.33
CA LEU A 634 31.06 9.77 -7.87
C LEU A 634 29.93 8.90 -7.32
N ILE A 635 30.22 8.17 -6.27
CA ILE A 635 29.27 7.27 -5.61
C ILE A 635 29.37 7.52 -4.11
N VAL A 636 28.25 7.87 -3.48
CA VAL A 636 28.12 7.97 -2.02
C VAL A 636 27.47 6.72 -1.50
N ARG A 637 28.08 6.14 -0.47
CA ARG A 637 27.59 4.95 0.22
C ARG A 637 27.58 5.17 1.71
N TYR A 638 26.75 4.43 2.42
CA TYR A 638 26.72 4.40 3.88
C TYR A 638 26.66 2.98 4.39
N ASN A 639 27.02 2.77 5.65
CA ASN A 639 26.74 1.53 6.37
C ASN A 639 25.92 1.83 7.62
N MET A 640 25.20 0.83 8.11
CA MET A 640 24.38 0.95 9.34
C MET A 640 25.05 0.31 10.56
N ASP A 641 26.03 -0.57 10.31
CA ASP A 641 26.67 -1.38 11.34
C ASP A 641 28.07 -0.88 11.72
N GLY A 642 28.60 0.13 11.02
CA GLY A 642 29.95 0.66 11.22
C GLY A 642 31.05 -0.26 10.68
N SER A 643 30.68 -1.31 9.94
CA SER A 643 31.61 -2.28 9.35
C SER A 643 32.12 -1.83 7.98
N GLN A 644 33.34 -2.21 7.61
CA GLN A 644 33.90 -1.84 6.30
C GLN A 644 33.38 -2.69 5.13
N THR A 645 32.39 -3.56 5.34
CA THR A 645 31.98 -4.59 4.36
C THR A 645 30.54 -4.47 3.86
N ASN A 646 29.65 -3.74 4.56
CA ASN A 646 28.22 -3.68 4.25
C ASN A 646 27.79 -2.28 3.80
N TRP A 647 28.25 -1.86 2.62
CA TRP A 647 27.98 -0.53 2.06
C TRP A 647 26.73 -0.52 1.19
N ILE A 648 25.81 0.40 1.47
CA ILE A 648 24.58 0.67 0.72
C ILE A 648 24.79 1.95 -0.09
N ILE A 649 24.48 1.92 -1.38
CA ILE A 649 24.55 3.11 -2.24
C ILE A 649 23.43 4.07 -1.88
N SER A 650 23.79 5.32 -1.57
CA SER A 650 22.83 6.40 -1.32
C SER A 650 22.61 7.27 -2.56
N ALA A 651 23.69 7.58 -3.30
CA ALA A 651 23.59 8.37 -4.51
C ALA A 651 24.74 8.10 -5.47
N ILE A 652 24.47 8.35 -6.76
CA ILE A 652 25.44 8.31 -7.84
C ILE A 652 25.36 9.64 -8.58
N SER A 653 26.50 10.25 -8.90
CA SER A 653 26.56 11.43 -9.76
C SER A 653 27.59 11.24 -10.86
N ASP A 654 27.17 11.46 -12.11
CA ASP A 654 28.06 11.54 -13.28
C ASP A 654 28.70 12.94 -13.42
N GLN A 655 28.34 13.86 -12.53
CA GLN A 655 28.99 15.15 -12.38
C GLN A 655 30.05 15.08 -11.28
N ARG A 656 30.86 16.13 -11.16
CA ARG A 656 31.86 16.25 -10.08
C ARG A 656 31.25 16.58 -8.71
N GLU A 657 29.93 16.62 -8.61
CA GLU A 657 29.19 16.84 -7.37
C GLU A 657 27.78 16.27 -7.44
N GLY A 658 27.12 16.12 -6.29
CA GLY A 658 25.74 15.66 -6.21
C GLY A 658 25.16 15.79 -4.81
N PHE A 659 23.92 15.31 -4.64
CA PHE A 659 23.24 15.25 -3.35
C PHE A 659 22.87 13.81 -3.02
N ALA A 660 23.00 13.43 -1.76
CA ALA A 660 22.74 12.08 -1.28
C ALA A 660 21.91 12.12 -0.01
N THR A 661 20.90 11.23 0.09
CA THR A 661 20.10 11.08 1.31
C THR A 661 20.71 9.96 2.16
N ILE A 662 21.28 10.30 3.31
CA ILE A 662 21.89 9.34 4.25
C ILE A 662 20.91 9.12 5.40
N PRO A 663 20.49 7.87 5.66
CA PRO A 663 19.46 7.61 6.67
C PRO A 663 19.99 7.79 8.10
N GLN A 664 19.06 8.07 9.01
CA GLN A 664 19.29 7.98 10.45
C GLN A 664 19.90 6.62 10.81
N GLY A 665 20.86 6.61 11.73
CA GLY A 665 21.54 5.40 12.20
C GLY A 665 22.69 4.95 11.30
N ALA A 666 22.94 5.62 10.17
CA ALA A 666 24.16 5.40 9.40
C ALA A 666 25.38 5.68 10.29
N LYS A 667 26.34 4.76 10.30
CA LYS A 667 27.52 4.80 11.18
C LYS A 667 28.79 5.23 10.47
N ALA A 668 28.89 4.99 9.17
CA ALA A 668 29.95 5.48 8.33
C ALA A 668 29.41 5.84 6.93
N ILE A 669 30.11 6.77 6.27
CA ILE A 669 29.85 7.19 4.89
C ILE A 669 31.13 6.98 4.10
N ALA A 670 31.06 6.44 2.89
CA ALA A 670 32.21 6.30 2.00
C ALA A 670 31.91 6.95 0.65
N ILE A 671 32.90 7.68 0.14
CA ILE A 671 32.89 8.20 -1.22
C ILE A 671 33.80 7.35 -2.09
N SER A 672 33.25 6.88 -3.20
CA SER A 672 33.98 6.15 -4.24
C SER A 672 33.85 6.89 -5.56
N PHE A 673 34.74 6.59 -6.49
CA PHE A 673 34.68 7.13 -7.85
C PHE A 673 35.00 6.06 -8.87
N VAL A 674 34.53 6.30 -10.09
CA VAL A 674 34.89 5.52 -11.27
C VAL A 674 35.58 6.46 -12.24
N ASN A 675 36.77 6.07 -12.67
CA ASN A 675 37.41 6.66 -13.85
C ASN A 675 37.45 5.60 -14.95
N ASN A 676 38.46 4.71 -14.90
CA ASN A 676 38.50 3.48 -15.71
C ASN A 676 38.10 2.25 -14.89
N ASP A 677 38.48 2.23 -13.61
CA ASP A 677 38.13 1.20 -12.63
C ASP A 677 37.47 1.87 -11.41
N PHE A 678 36.75 1.06 -10.63
CA PHE A 678 36.16 1.48 -9.36
C PHE A 678 37.23 1.60 -8.27
N ALA A 679 37.22 2.73 -7.54
CA ALA A 679 38.07 2.91 -6.38
C ALA A 679 37.36 3.66 -5.26
N ASN A 680 37.67 3.30 -4.01
CA ASN A 680 37.28 4.07 -2.84
C ASN A 680 38.22 5.27 -2.69
N ALA A 681 37.67 6.46 -2.47
CA ALA A 681 38.47 7.66 -2.27
C ALA A 681 38.68 7.96 -0.78
N CYS A 682 37.58 8.13 -0.03
CA CYS A 682 37.61 8.51 1.37
C CYS A 682 36.39 7.98 2.16
N GLU A 683 36.48 8.02 3.48
CA GLU A 683 35.46 7.57 4.43
C GLU A 683 35.24 8.64 5.52
N ILE A 684 34.04 8.66 6.10
CA ILE A 684 33.66 9.44 7.28
C ILE A 684 33.15 8.43 8.30
N ASN A 685 33.93 8.23 9.36
CA ASN A 685 33.64 7.28 10.41
C ASN A 685 34.18 7.86 11.73
N PRO A 686 33.31 8.37 12.61
CA PRO A 686 31.85 8.20 12.59
C PRO A 686 31.08 9.10 11.60
N ALA A 687 29.99 8.60 11.02
CA ALA A 687 29.14 9.34 10.08
C ALA A 687 28.61 10.66 10.68
N SER A 688 28.39 10.70 12.00
CA SER A 688 27.99 11.93 12.71
C SER A 688 28.94 13.12 12.52
N ASP A 689 30.16 12.91 12.05
CA ASP A 689 31.13 14.00 11.83
C ASP A 689 30.68 15.01 10.77
N ILE A 690 29.74 14.63 9.88
CA ILE A 690 29.12 15.56 8.93
C ILE A 690 28.20 16.56 9.61
N CYS A 691 27.72 16.28 10.82
CA CYS A 691 26.78 17.14 11.52
C CYS A 691 27.50 18.41 12.01
N ILE A 692 26.88 19.57 11.80
CA ILE A 692 27.37 20.85 12.33
C ILE A 692 26.85 21.06 13.76
N ASP A 693 25.62 20.62 14.01
CA ASP A 693 24.93 20.71 15.30
C ASP A 693 24.59 19.31 15.84
N ASN A 694 24.28 19.23 17.14
CA ASN A 694 24.05 17.97 17.85
C ASN A 694 22.85 17.18 17.32
N ASP A 695 21.86 17.88 16.76
CA ASP A 695 20.65 17.28 16.19
C ASP A 695 20.83 16.94 14.70
N CYS A 696 21.99 17.29 14.11
CA CYS A 696 22.32 17.16 12.70
C CYS A 696 21.31 17.82 11.76
N LEU A 697 20.72 18.95 12.16
CA LEU A 697 19.80 19.74 11.33
C LEU A 697 20.54 20.43 10.19
N ASN A 698 21.83 20.73 10.40
CA ASN A 698 22.74 21.23 9.39
C ASN A 698 23.89 20.24 9.21
N VAL A 699 24.27 20.00 7.95
CA VAL A 699 25.35 19.09 7.57
C VAL A 699 26.42 19.81 6.75
N LYS A 700 27.65 19.36 6.89
CA LYS A 700 28.81 19.79 6.13
C LYS A 700 28.78 19.22 4.71
N THR A 701 29.37 19.94 3.76
CA THR A 701 29.62 19.41 2.42
C THR A 701 30.78 18.41 2.49
N ILE A 702 30.59 17.24 1.87
CA ILE A 702 31.62 16.21 1.78
C ILE A 702 32.49 16.50 0.55
N SER A 703 33.74 16.87 0.77
CA SER A 703 34.73 17.02 -0.30
C SER A 703 35.68 15.82 -0.32
N THR A 704 35.78 15.20 -1.50
CA THR A 704 36.54 13.97 -1.66
C THR A 704 38.03 14.26 -1.89
N HIS A 705 38.90 13.48 -1.26
CA HIS A 705 40.30 13.38 -1.65
C HIS A 705 40.75 11.93 -1.74
N TRP A 706 41.77 11.69 -2.55
CA TRP A 706 42.30 10.34 -2.79
C TRP A 706 43.05 9.81 -1.57
N SER A 707 42.69 8.60 -1.13
CA SER A 707 43.49 7.78 -0.22
C SER A 707 43.91 6.47 -0.89
N SER A 708 45.17 6.06 -0.69
CA SER A 708 45.71 4.83 -1.27
C SER A 708 45.02 3.54 -0.82
N ASN A 709 44.32 3.56 0.32
CA ASN A 709 43.54 2.43 0.83
C ASN A 709 42.02 2.70 0.80
N GLY A 710 41.59 3.87 0.33
CA GLY A 710 40.19 4.28 0.31
C GLY A 710 39.52 4.46 1.67
N GLN A 711 40.32 4.48 2.76
CA GLN A 711 39.88 4.64 4.15
C GLN A 711 40.41 5.95 4.76
N GLY A 712 40.96 6.85 3.94
CA GLY A 712 41.35 8.17 4.42
C GLY A 712 40.11 9.00 4.75
N SER A 713 40.19 9.89 5.73
CA SER A 713 39.06 10.74 6.12
C SER A 713 38.64 11.65 4.96
N CYS A 714 37.36 11.83 4.68
CA CYS A 714 36.94 12.88 3.72
C CYS A 714 37.14 14.28 4.31
N ASP A 715 37.26 15.29 3.44
CA ASP A 715 37.26 16.69 3.88
C ASP A 715 35.81 17.14 4.12
N LEU A 716 35.56 17.79 5.24
CA LEU A 716 34.21 18.25 5.62
C LEU A 716 34.23 19.78 5.72
N ASN A 717 33.47 20.46 4.86
CA ASN A 717 33.43 21.92 4.74
C ASN A 717 32.10 22.52 5.18
#